data_AF-A0A661R2C2-F1
#
_entry.id   AF-A0A661R2C2-F1
#
_cell.length_a   1.000
_cell.length_b   1.000
_cell.length_c   1.000
_cell.angle_alpha   90.00
_cell.angle_beta   90.00
_cell.angle_gamma   90.00
#
_symmetry.space_group_name_H-M   'P 1'
#
loop_
_entity.id
_entity.type
_entity.pdbx_description
1 polymer ?
#
loop_
_entity_poly.entity_id
_entity_poly.type
_entity_poly.pdbx_seq_one_letter_code
_entity_poly.pdbx_strand_id
1 'polypeptide(L)'
;MIAVTCPKCDSALESPDDAVGCRVQCPYCEYKFEIENPTSVHTAQATPGGIGAADHTESTIGKTESEKSRNEAKAAPKKRTAPKSKPGKTSPAPGRKAVLSLIFLILIVLGVGAVFLVFDDEVPAAGEETNPDIPVAGKQVKTGPGPDSFDIDEWQKKYCLEFDIEEWMKNNPHPFGKRFDPNVSYFQYRYLTNLGPIGVRTLMHDQNWAHRYSLAMEKFHPALIDSLGPVQNAFEIVYVQKDGPAYGYLKEGDLILEIEGEEIKSAQWTYLDREISAKKNRGLEMHAGQLIDRAEGRGAVKIKVLRLPSKDFKPGKRTRPWNELKSLDIGINQTSELALPIKNAHRLKISGDKGTHFTFDNIRIINDQNEILHLKDLERLVFKNKFWPPAKFIDHKTFIWNIRAPFEIQFVVPPGNWKLTGKVVNANKNAANLVFSTVERVPLHKDLQPYIKTVEFEIQKIGSFGDTFDPDCDKLRNYSAILARSLVTKQCADGSWPALKGQYTAQPFYTSLAGLGLLAEGDPAYDGHIKKAAHYVAYSGKFSNWSWTRGVNAMFLGEYYLRTKDESILPGLSLALKRAEDFLLVGYIAGHHASPGYDGSGQISGSGAIACAFAIAEYTPAKFTRGTASKMMKRIQALSIRGSVPYGRSSGPWARSVKEFDLNIRVQGQTGTAGTAPYYMASKINGGSKFFDEIVSRRFTTPPYGDSDGGHGTHTIPFTLGSTAISLCDAEAHKKNMEAFLWKLTTHRSFDGLIVNNSNPLEFHSGEAVMGKPWWSTGAYLLMLNAHKRNMAITGKPEYMAKEFYDVAKINDEDFKVLRQTLRQWCTVEGALGSKTPASIKRAVKELDSLKHEKGLGVDVFEFMKSNAVKSAQAISQLPLKN
;
A
#
# COMPACT_ATOMS: atom_id res chain seq x y z
N MET A 1 -26.11 7.82 -9.21
CA MET A 1 -25.32 6.77 -9.90
C MET A 1 -26.11 6.34 -11.11
N ILE A 2 -25.49 6.34 -12.28
CA ILE A 2 -26.10 5.96 -13.56
C ILE A 2 -25.77 4.50 -13.86
N ALA A 3 -26.79 3.72 -14.25
CA ALA A 3 -26.60 2.40 -14.82
C ALA A 3 -26.21 2.54 -16.30
N VAL A 4 -25.02 2.07 -16.66
CA VAL A 4 -24.45 2.19 -18.00
C VAL A 4 -24.10 0.82 -18.53
N THR A 5 -24.66 0.43 -19.67
CA THR A 5 -24.33 -0.86 -20.30
C THR A 5 -23.08 -0.73 -21.16
N CYS A 6 -22.12 -1.66 -21.03
CA CYS A 6 -20.97 -1.70 -21.92
C CYS A 6 -21.38 -2.10 -23.35
N PRO A 7 -21.14 -1.27 -24.39
CA PRO A 7 -21.57 -1.54 -25.76
C PRO A 7 -20.78 -2.65 -26.49
N LYS A 8 -19.80 -3.30 -25.84
CA LYS A 8 -19.05 -4.44 -26.40
C LYS A 8 -19.41 -5.79 -25.75
N CYS A 9 -19.94 -5.80 -24.53
CA CYS A 9 -20.15 -7.04 -23.76
C CYS A 9 -21.41 -7.04 -22.89
N ASP A 10 -22.31 -6.08 -23.11
CA ASP A 10 -23.64 -5.94 -22.50
C ASP A 10 -23.68 -6.00 -20.96
N SER A 11 -22.53 -5.82 -20.32
CA SER A 11 -22.39 -5.87 -18.88
C SER A 11 -22.82 -4.54 -18.27
N ALA A 12 -23.77 -4.60 -17.35
CA ALA A 12 -24.21 -3.43 -16.57
C ALA A 12 -23.06 -2.92 -15.70
N LEU A 13 -22.79 -1.62 -15.81
CA LEU A 13 -21.82 -0.88 -15.01
C LEU A 13 -22.59 0.13 -14.16
N GLU A 14 -22.17 0.31 -12.91
CA GLU A 14 -22.61 1.44 -12.09
C GLU A 14 -21.55 2.54 -12.16
N SER A 15 -21.96 3.74 -12.56
CA SER A 15 -21.08 4.89 -12.66
C SER A 15 -21.57 6.06 -11.79
N PRO A 16 -20.66 6.86 -11.20
CA PRO A 16 -21.00 8.18 -10.64
C PRO A 16 -21.68 9.08 -11.68
N ASP A 17 -22.53 10.01 -11.21
CA ASP A 17 -23.33 10.88 -12.09
C ASP A 17 -22.48 11.95 -12.81
N ASP A 18 -21.31 12.28 -12.26
CA ASP A 18 -20.31 13.18 -12.84
C ASP A 18 -19.43 12.51 -13.91
N ALA A 19 -19.64 11.23 -14.21
CA ALA A 19 -18.92 10.50 -15.25
C ALA A 19 -19.56 10.60 -16.65
N VAL A 20 -20.70 11.28 -16.82
CA VAL A 20 -21.30 11.57 -18.13
C VAL A 20 -20.34 12.41 -18.97
N GLY A 21 -20.17 12.07 -20.25
CA GLY A 21 -19.16 12.68 -21.13
C GLY A 21 -17.71 12.30 -20.81
N CYS A 22 -17.47 11.41 -19.84
CA CYS A 22 -16.14 10.88 -19.58
C CYS A 22 -15.93 9.56 -20.33
N ARG A 23 -14.71 9.36 -20.86
CA ARG A 23 -14.30 8.11 -21.49
C ARG A 23 -13.95 7.06 -20.43
N VAL A 24 -14.90 6.18 -20.14
CA VAL A 24 -14.73 5.07 -19.19
C VAL A 24 -14.21 3.81 -19.87
N GLN A 25 -13.63 2.91 -19.09
CA GLN A 25 -13.21 1.58 -19.54
C GLN A 25 -14.11 0.52 -18.89
N CYS A 26 -14.73 -0.33 -19.71
CA CYS A 26 -15.48 -1.47 -19.21
C CYS A 26 -14.56 -2.41 -18.41
N PRO A 27 -14.86 -2.72 -17.14
CA PRO A 27 -14.05 -3.61 -16.31
C PRO A 27 -14.12 -5.09 -16.73
N TYR A 28 -15.07 -5.46 -17.60
CA TYR A 28 -15.29 -6.85 -18.02
C TYR A 28 -14.65 -7.21 -19.38
N CYS A 29 -14.50 -6.25 -20.30
CA CYS A 29 -13.98 -6.51 -21.66
C CYS A 29 -13.00 -5.45 -22.19
N GLU A 30 -12.58 -4.54 -21.31
CA GLU A 30 -11.59 -3.47 -21.52
C GLU A 30 -11.91 -2.44 -22.61
N TYR A 31 -13.11 -2.48 -23.20
CA TYR A 31 -13.56 -1.49 -24.18
C TYR A 31 -13.63 -0.10 -23.55
N LYS A 32 -13.07 0.91 -24.24
CA LYS A 32 -13.13 2.31 -23.83
C LYS A 32 -14.22 3.02 -24.61
N PHE A 33 -15.25 3.47 -23.91
CA PHE A 33 -16.42 4.14 -24.47
C PHE A 33 -16.78 5.37 -23.63
N GLU A 34 -17.57 6.27 -24.20
CA GLU A 34 -18.02 7.48 -23.50
C GLU A 34 -19.38 7.21 -22.84
N ILE A 35 -19.61 7.74 -21.64
CA ILE A 35 -20.93 7.65 -21.00
C ILE A 35 -21.83 8.72 -21.61
N GLU A 36 -22.71 8.30 -22.50
CA GLU A 36 -23.73 9.16 -23.09
C GLU A 36 -24.79 9.57 -22.04
N ASN A 37 -25.35 10.76 -22.23
CA ASN A 37 -26.33 11.34 -21.32
C ASN A 37 -27.68 10.63 -21.52
N PRO A 38 -28.37 10.10 -20.47
CA PRO A 38 -29.57 9.26 -20.62
C PRO A 38 -30.84 9.97 -21.14
N THR A 39 -30.72 11.14 -21.78
CA THR A 39 -31.80 11.93 -22.38
C THR A 39 -31.82 11.86 -23.91
N SER A 40 -31.90 10.65 -24.47
CA SER A 40 -32.31 10.43 -25.87
C SER A 40 -33.08 9.12 -26.04
N VAL A 41 -34.35 9.12 -25.63
CA VAL A 41 -35.26 7.99 -25.90
C VAL A 41 -35.65 8.00 -27.37
N HIS A 42 -35.16 7.03 -28.15
CA HIS A 42 -35.83 6.68 -29.41
C HIS A 42 -37.19 6.05 -29.09
N THR A 43 -38.24 6.64 -29.64
CA THR A 43 -39.64 6.22 -29.44
C THR A 43 -39.91 4.81 -29.96
N ALA A 44 -40.32 3.91 -29.07
CA ALA A 44 -41.07 2.71 -29.42
C ALA A 44 -42.45 2.79 -28.76
N GLN A 45 -43.51 2.61 -29.55
CA GLN A 45 -44.89 2.81 -29.11
C GLN A 45 -45.33 1.71 -28.14
N ALA A 46 -45.97 2.13 -27.04
CA ALA A 46 -46.76 1.25 -26.18
C ALA A 46 -48.21 1.77 -26.13
N THR A 47 -49.17 0.88 -26.41
CA THR A 47 -50.61 1.18 -26.36
C THR A 47 -51.10 1.37 -24.91
N PRO A 48 -52.15 2.19 -24.69
CA PRO A 48 -52.49 2.68 -23.35
C PRO A 48 -53.43 1.78 -22.56
N GLY A 49 -53.32 1.82 -21.22
CA GLY A 49 -54.34 1.29 -20.31
C GLY A 49 -54.01 1.42 -18.82
N GLY A 50 -54.87 2.11 -18.06
CA GLY A 50 -54.93 2.03 -16.58
C GLY A 50 -54.43 3.27 -15.82
N ILE A 51 -55.35 4.04 -15.22
CA ILE A 51 -55.09 5.23 -14.39
C ILE A 51 -55.48 4.94 -12.93
N GLY A 52 -54.74 5.52 -11.98
CA GLY A 52 -55.07 5.64 -10.54
C GLY A 52 -53.79 5.74 -9.70
N ALA A 53 -53.37 6.86 -9.10
CA ALA A 53 -54.03 7.70 -8.08
C ALA A 53 -54.34 6.92 -6.79
N ALA A 54 -53.92 7.33 -5.58
CA ALA A 54 -53.17 8.52 -5.16
C ALA A 54 -52.49 8.33 -3.77
N ASP A 55 -51.76 9.38 -3.37
CA ASP A 55 -51.51 9.86 -2.00
C ASP A 55 -50.54 9.20 -1.01
N HIS A 56 -49.98 10.11 -0.21
CA HIS A 56 -49.03 9.92 0.88
C HIS A 56 -49.70 9.38 2.15
N THR A 57 -48.92 8.69 2.99
CA THR A 57 -48.96 8.95 4.45
C THR A 57 -47.66 8.49 5.12
N GLU A 58 -47.29 9.19 6.20
CA GLU A 58 -46.17 8.84 7.07
C GLU A 58 -46.52 7.64 7.97
N SER A 59 -45.53 6.85 8.40
CA SER A 59 -45.06 6.91 9.80
C SER A 59 -44.24 5.69 10.27
N THR A 60 -43.21 6.01 11.05
CA THR A 60 -42.58 5.28 12.17
C THR A 60 -42.62 3.74 12.32
N ILE A 61 -41.40 3.18 12.38
CA ILE A 61 -40.84 2.36 13.49
C ILE A 61 -41.64 1.13 13.99
N GLY A 62 -41.10 -0.07 13.75
CA GLY A 62 -41.55 -1.32 14.41
C GLY A 62 -40.50 -2.45 14.32
N LYS A 63 -39.99 -2.88 15.48
CA LYS A 63 -38.84 -3.79 15.71
C LYS A 63 -39.02 -5.26 15.26
N THR A 64 -37.89 -6.00 15.33
CA THR A 64 -37.74 -7.47 15.55
C THR A 64 -38.14 -8.40 14.39
N GLU A 65 -37.27 -9.29 13.90
CA GLU A 65 -36.99 -10.66 14.42
C GLU A 65 -38.26 -11.55 14.43
N SER A 66 -38.30 -12.77 13.87
CA SER A 66 -37.23 -13.65 13.36
C SER A 66 -37.78 -14.84 12.54
N GLU A 67 -36.86 -15.62 11.94
CA GLU A 67 -36.97 -17.05 11.60
C GLU A 67 -37.85 -17.59 10.44
N LYS A 68 -37.22 -18.51 9.68
CA LYS A 68 -37.75 -19.74 9.01
C LYS A 68 -38.86 -19.54 7.96
N SER A 69 -38.66 -19.96 6.70
CA SER A 69 -38.50 -21.39 6.39
C SER A 69 -37.84 -21.65 5.00
N ARG A 70 -37.56 -22.94 4.73
CA ARG A 70 -37.00 -23.47 3.48
C ARG A 70 -38.10 -24.09 2.60
N ASN A 71 -37.68 -24.47 1.38
CA ASN A 71 -38.37 -25.24 0.34
C ASN A 71 -39.13 -24.33 -0.64
N GLU A 72 -39.16 -24.59 -1.95
CA GLU A 72 -39.00 -25.89 -2.62
C GLU A 72 -38.35 -25.76 -4.02
N ALA A 73 -37.80 -26.86 -4.55
CA ALA A 73 -37.15 -26.89 -5.86
C ALA A 73 -37.99 -27.66 -6.90
N LYS A 74 -38.11 -27.11 -8.13
CA LYS A 74 -38.51 -27.88 -9.34
C LYS A 74 -37.68 -27.47 -10.56
N ALA A 75 -37.59 -28.36 -11.55
CA ALA A 75 -36.43 -28.47 -12.43
C ALA A 75 -36.74 -28.43 -13.94
N ALA A 76 -35.80 -27.84 -14.71
CA ALA A 76 -35.39 -28.20 -16.08
C ALA A 76 -36.47 -28.08 -17.23
N PRO A 77 -36.15 -28.26 -18.54
CA PRO A 77 -34.85 -28.63 -19.16
C PRO A 77 -34.41 -27.92 -20.48
N LYS A 78 -33.09 -27.99 -20.73
CA LYS A 78 -32.37 -28.26 -22.02
C LYS A 78 -32.74 -27.60 -23.38
N LYS A 79 -31.75 -26.86 -23.91
CA LYS A 79 -31.09 -26.96 -25.24
C LYS A 79 -31.93 -27.01 -26.55
N ARG A 80 -31.57 -26.12 -27.50
CA ARG A 80 -31.19 -26.50 -28.89
C ARG A 80 -30.19 -25.49 -29.50
N THR A 81 -29.56 -25.86 -30.62
CA THR A 81 -28.26 -25.32 -31.07
C THR A 81 -28.21 -24.93 -32.55
N ALA A 82 -27.49 -23.82 -32.85
CA ALA A 82 -26.77 -23.53 -34.12
C ALA A 82 -27.63 -23.25 -35.38
N PRO A 83 -27.07 -22.74 -36.52
CA PRO A 83 -25.67 -22.44 -36.82
C PRO A 83 -25.35 -21.03 -37.40
N LYS A 84 -24.10 -20.84 -37.80
CA LYS A 84 -23.44 -19.60 -38.28
C LYS A 84 -23.80 -19.22 -39.73
N SER A 85 -23.62 -17.93 -40.08
CA SER A 85 -23.19 -17.54 -41.42
C SER A 85 -22.21 -16.33 -41.43
N LYS A 86 -21.29 -16.39 -42.39
CA LYS A 86 -20.41 -15.36 -43.00
C LYS A 86 -20.39 -15.74 -44.51
N PRO A 87 -19.99 -14.89 -45.49
CA PRO A 87 -19.07 -13.76 -45.39
C PRO A 87 -19.45 -12.51 -46.21
N GLY A 88 -18.57 -11.50 -46.26
CA GLY A 88 -18.63 -10.40 -47.22
C GLY A 88 -17.40 -9.49 -47.12
N LYS A 89 -16.52 -9.51 -48.14
CA LYS A 89 -15.42 -8.54 -48.30
C LYS A 89 -15.87 -7.44 -49.26
N THR A 90 -15.44 -6.20 -49.04
CA THR A 90 -15.06 -5.29 -50.14
C THR A 90 -14.20 -4.13 -49.64
N SER A 91 -13.22 -3.76 -50.46
CA SER A 91 -12.56 -2.44 -50.49
C SER A 91 -12.43 -2.09 -51.97
N PRO A 92 -12.52 -0.81 -52.35
CA PRO A 92 -11.28 -0.06 -52.61
C PRO A 92 -11.33 1.43 -52.22
N ALA A 93 -10.16 2.10 -52.32
CA ALA A 93 -9.96 3.56 -52.17
C ALA A 93 -10.00 4.26 -53.57
N PRO A 94 -9.46 5.47 -53.84
CA PRO A 94 -9.02 6.61 -52.99
C PRO A 94 -9.50 8.02 -53.50
N GLY A 95 -9.17 9.16 -52.83
CA GLY A 95 -9.20 10.48 -53.53
C GLY A 95 -9.22 11.83 -52.77
N ARG A 96 -8.04 12.41 -52.50
CA ARG A 96 -7.61 13.85 -52.59
C ARG A 96 -8.50 15.06 -52.15
N LYS A 97 -7.93 15.87 -51.22
CA LYS A 97 -7.67 17.35 -51.16
C LYS A 97 -7.91 17.87 -49.72
N ALA A 98 -6.99 18.43 -48.92
CA ALA A 98 -5.87 19.38 -49.09
C ALA A 98 -6.29 20.87 -49.21
N VAL A 99 -5.91 21.72 -48.23
CA VAL A 99 -5.36 23.10 -48.32
C VAL A 99 -5.41 23.83 -46.93
N LEU A 100 -4.40 24.69 -46.64
CA LEU A 100 -4.15 25.53 -45.44
C LEU A 100 -3.79 24.78 -44.13
N SER A 101 -2.79 25.13 -43.29
CA SER A 101 -1.56 25.95 -43.38
C SER A 101 -0.63 25.48 -42.23
N LEU A 102 0.71 25.54 -42.24
CA LEU A 102 1.73 26.21 -43.07
C LEU A 102 2.11 27.68 -42.75
N ILE A 103 1.97 28.13 -41.50
CA ILE A 103 2.70 29.28 -40.93
C ILE A 103 3.12 28.92 -39.50
N PHE A 104 4.42 28.64 -39.26
CA PHE A 104 5.13 28.85 -37.97
C PHE A 104 6.62 28.40 -37.96
N LEU A 105 7.16 27.86 -39.08
CA LEU A 105 8.45 27.14 -39.08
C LEU A 105 9.65 27.92 -39.66
N ILE A 106 9.65 29.26 -39.63
CA ILE A 106 10.71 30.12 -40.21
C ILE A 106 11.12 31.26 -39.25
N LEU A 107 11.31 30.98 -37.95
CA LEU A 107 11.78 32.02 -36.99
C LEU A 107 12.77 31.56 -35.90
N ILE A 108 13.28 30.33 -35.89
CA ILE A 108 14.28 29.88 -34.88
C ILE A 108 15.40 29.04 -35.51
N VAL A 109 16.13 29.60 -36.48
CA VAL A 109 17.35 28.99 -37.08
C VAL A 109 18.52 29.99 -37.25
N LEU A 110 18.38 31.25 -36.84
CA LEU A 110 19.44 32.26 -36.92
C LEU A 110 19.67 32.92 -35.55
N GLY A 111 20.73 32.50 -34.85
CA GLY A 111 21.04 33.00 -33.51
C GLY A 111 22.09 32.19 -32.73
N VAL A 112 23.26 31.96 -33.33
CA VAL A 112 24.44 31.39 -32.63
C VAL A 112 25.60 32.39 -32.76
N GLY A 113 26.27 32.71 -31.64
CA GLY A 113 27.61 33.33 -31.68
C GLY A 113 27.94 34.32 -30.55
N ALA A 114 29.06 34.05 -29.86
CA ALA A 114 29.74 34.89 -28.85
C ALA A 114 28.97 35.08 -27.51
N VAL A 115 29.61 35.12 -26.32
CA VAL A 115 31.01 35.45 -25.96
C VAL A 115 31.55 34.47 -24.89
N PHE A 116 32.82 34.06 -25.02
CA PHE A 116 33.64 33.52 -23.91
C PHE A 116 34.36 34.68 -23.20
N LEU A 117 34.42 34.68 -21.86
CA LEU A 117 35.57 35.20 -21.11
C LEU A 117 35.78 34.41 -19.81
N VAL A 118 37.05 34.27 -19.45
CA VAL A 118 37.61 33.48 -18.33
C VAL A 118 37.91 34.39 -17.15
N PHE A 119 37.72 33.89 -15.92
CA PHE A 119 38.47 34.34 -14.74
C PHE A 119 38.77 33.16 -13.82
N ASP A 120 40.06 32.82 -13.71
CA ASP A 120 40.62 32.12 -12.56
C ASP A 120 40.80 33.13 -11.41
N ASP A 121 40.77 32.66 -10.16
CA ASP A 121 41.47 33.29 -9.04
C ASP A 121 41.67 32.26 -7.90
N GLU A 122 42.91 31.84 -7.68
CA GLU A 122 43.37 31.11 -6.48
C GLU A 122 44.00 32.08 -5.47
N VAL A 123 43.48 32.19 -4.23
CA VAL A 123 44.28 32.56 -3.05
C VAL A 123 43.60 32.07 -1.73
N PRO A 124 44.25 32.03 -0.55
CA PRO A 124 44.53 30.76 0.10
C PRO A 124 43.86 30.59 1.48
N ALA A 125 44.07 29.44 2.09
CA ALA A 125 43.63 29.16 3.45
C ALA A 125 44.39 29.98 4.51
N ALA A 126 43.65 30.57 5.44
CA ALA A 126 44.12 31.01 6.75
C ALA A 126 43.45 30.13 7.81
N GLY A 127 44.25 29.61 8.76
CA GLY A 127 43.74 28.80 9.88
C GLY A 127 43.73 29.59 11.17
N GLU A 128 42.84 29.24 12.09
CA GLU A 128 42.99 29.59 13.51
C GLU A 128 42.34 28.54 14.42
N GLU A 129 42.77 28.57 15.68
CA GLU A 129 42.92 27.46 16.62
C GLU A 129 41.63 26.81 17.16
N THR A 130 41.70 25.52 17.48
CA THR A 130 40.62 24.77 18.15
C THR A 130 40.78 24.75 19.67
N ASN A 131 39.76 25.22 20.39
CA ASN A 131 39.62 25.01 21.84
C ASN A 131 38.93 23.64 22.11
N PRO A 132 39.53 22.71 22.88
CA PRO A 132 38.96 21.38 23.09
C PRO A 132 38.01 21.34 24.29
N ASP A 133 36.70 21.16 24.05
CA ASP A 133 35.76 20.41 24.92
C ASP A 133 34.31 20.40 24.38
N ILE A 134 34.11 19.75 23.22
CA ILE A 134 32.78 19.33 22.74
C ILE A 134 32.92 17.93 22.13
N PRO A 135 32.07 16.94 22.47
CA PRO A 135 32.11 15.62 21.86
C PRO A 135 31.61 15.68 20.40
N VAL A 136 32.55 15.84 19.47
CA VAL A 136 32.29 15.78 18.03
C VAL A 136 31.92 14.35 17.62
N ALA A 137 30.92 14.23 16.74
CA ALA A 137 30.48 12.95 16.18
C ALA A 137 31.65 12.14 15.61
N GLY A 138 31.59 10.82 15.76
CA GLY A 138 32.68 9.92 15.40
C GLY A 138 33.17 10.12 13.97
N LYS A 139 34.50 10.26 13.81
CA LYS A 139 35.14 10.29 12.48
C LYS A 139 34.68 9.08 11.68
N GLN A 140 34.03 9.32 10.53
CA GLN A 140 33.88 8.30 9.51
C GLN A 140 35.29 7.81 9.14
N VAL A 141 35.55 6.53 9.38
CA VAL A 141 36.72 5.87 8.81
C VAL A 141 36.49 5.82 7.30
N LYS A 142 37.23 6.62 6.53
CA LYS A 142 37.30 6.47 5.08
C LYS A 142 38.03 5.15 4.77
N THR A 143 37.31 4.04 4.79
CA THR A 143 37.68 2.89 3.97
C THR A 143 37.58 3.34 2.52
N GLY A 144 38.73 3.41 1.83
CA GLY A 144 38.72 3.60 0.38
C GLY A 144 37.97 2.44 -0.29
N PRO A 145 37.38 2.65 -1.48
CA PRO A 145 36.75 1.57 -2.22
C PRO A 145 37.78 0.45 -2.44
N GLY A 146 37.51 -0.73 -1.90
CA GLY A 146 38.23 -1.94 -2.29
C GLY A 146 37.98 -2.24 -3.77
N PRO A 147 38.82 -3.05 -4.43
CA PRO A 147 38.75 -3.34 -5.87
C PRO A 147 37.49 -4.11 -6.33
N ASP A 148 36.49 -4.23 -5.46
CA ASP A 148 35.23 -4.97 -5.61
C ASP A 148 33.98 -4.07 -5.37
N SER A 149 34.17 -2.76 -5.20
CA SER A 149 33.10 -1.80 -4.89
C SER A 149 32.20 -1.50 -6.09
N PHE A 150 30.90 -1.36 -5.84
CA PHE A 150 29.91 -0.90 -6.82
C PHE A 150 30.26 0.46 -7.45
N ASP A 151 30.36 0.50 -8.78
CA ASP A 151 30.55 1.73 -9.56
C ASP A 151 29.18 2.33 -9.97
N ILE A 152 28.85 3.49 -9.39
CA ILE A 152 27.62 4.24 -9.68
C ILE A 152 27.62 4.88 -11.07
N ASP A 153 28.78 5.25 -11.61
CA ASP A 153 28.91 5.93 -12.91
C ASP A 153 28.86 4.90 -14.06
N GLU A 154 29.43 3.70 -13.87
CA GLU A 154 29.20 2.56 -14.78
C GLU A 154 27.72 2.15 -14.79
N TRP A 155 27.12 1.99 -13.60
CA TRP A 155 25.69 1.70 -13.48
C TRP A 155 24.83 2.77 -14.17
N GLN A 156 25.16 4.05 -14.00
CA GLN A 156 24.42 5.15 -14.63
C GLN A 156 24.48 5.04 -16.16
N LYS A 157 25.67 4.81 -16.73
CA LYS A 157 25.86 4.65 -18.18
C LYS A 157 25.10 3.45 -18.75
N LYS A 158 24.99 2.36 -17.99
CA LYS A 158 24.39 1.09 -18.44
C LYS A 158 22.86 1.04 -18.27
N TYR A 159 22.34 1.56 -17.16
CA TYR A 159 20.94 1.34 -16.75
C TYR A 159 20.15 2.62 -16.47
N CYS A 160 20.78 3.75 -16.18
CA CYS A 160 20.08 5.01 -15.89
C CYS A 160 19.75 5.80 -17.19
N LEU A 161 19.30 5.09 -18.22
CA LEU A 161 19.04 5.64 -19.55
C LEU A 161 17.86 6.64 -19.56
N GLU A 162 17.77 7.48 -20.59
CA GLU A 162 16.58 8.27 -20.88
C GLU A 162 15.43 7.36 -21.36
N PHE A 163 14.19 7.72 -21.05
CA PHE A 163 13.00 6.97 -21.45
C PHE A 163 11.77 7.88 -21.57
N ASP A 164 10.76 7.45 -22.34
CA ASP A 164 9.44 8.07 -22.31
C ASP A 164 8.62 7.58 -21.10
N ILE A 165 8.07 8.54 -20.34
CA ILE A 165 7.37 8.27 -19.08
C ILE A 165 6.05 7.50 -19.28
N GLU A 166 5.37 7.68 -20.42
CA GLU A 166 4.14 6.94 -20.73
C GLU A 166 4.46 5.48 -21.13
N GLU A 167 5.56 5.25 -21.84
CA GLU A 167 6.12 3.92 -22.10
C GLU A 167 6.58 3.22 -20.81
N TRP A 168 7.31 3.90 -19.92
CA TRP A 168 7.72 3.33 -18.63
C TRP A 168 6.51 2.88 -17.81
N MET A 169 5.45 3.69 -17.76
CA MET A 169 4.19 3.36 -17.07
C MET A 169 3.43 2.19 -17.72
N LYS A 170 3.49 2.05 -19.06
CA LYS A 170 2.93 0.90 -19.78
C LYS A 170 3.71 -0.39 -19.46
N ASN A 171 5.02 -0.29 -19.29
CA ASN A 171 5.92 -1.39 -18.96
C ASN A 171 5.88 -1.76 -17.47
N ASN A 172 5.52 -0.80 -16.60
CA ASN A 172 5.39 -0.95 -15.15
C ASN A 172 3.95 -0.63 -14.68
N PRO A 173 2.92 -1.33 -15.17
CA PRO A 173 1.52 -1.02 -14.86
C PRO A 173 1.22 -1.26 -13.38
N HIS A 174 0.23 -0.55 -12.86
CA HIS A 174 -0.22 -0.71 -11.47
C HIS A 174 -1.62 -1.32 -11.44
N PRO A 175 -1.93 -2.18 -10.45
CA PRO A 175 -3.30 -2.54 -10.17
C PRO A 175 -4.10 -1.26 -9.86
N PHE A 176 -5.32 -1.16 -10.37
CA PHE A 176 -6.19 0.00 -10.18
C PHE A 176 -7.64 -0.39 -9.86
N GLY A 177 -8.27 0.40 -8.97
CA GLY A 177 -9.72 0.57 -8.90
C GLY A 177 -10.51 -0.35 -7.96
N LYS A 178 -9.90 -1.36 -7.36
CA LYS A 178 -10.55 -2.27 -6.39
C LYS A 178 -9.58 -2.68 -5.27
N ARG A 179 -10.13 -3.35 -4.23
CA ARG A 179 -9.30 -4.04 -3.23
C ARG A 179 -8.62 -5.23 -3.89
N PHE A 180 -7.52 -5.69 -3.33
CA PHE A 180 -7.07 -7.05 -3.62
C PHE A 180 -8.17 -8.02 -3.18
N ASP A 181 -8.78 -8.68 -4.16
CA ASP A 181 -9.64 -9.84 -3.96
C ASP A 181 -9.28 -10.87 -5.04
N PRO A 182 -8.72 -12.02 -4.67
CA PRO A 182 -8.27 -13.05 -5.60
C PRO A 182 -9.39 -14.00 -6.07
N ASN A 183 -10.64 -13.78 -5.64
CA ASN A 183 -11.83 -14.53 -6.03
C ASN A 183 -12.75 -13.76 -7.01
N VAL A 184 -12.28 -12.67 -7.62
CA VAL A 184 -13.03 -11.86 -8.59
C VAL A 184 -12.27 -11.65 -9.90
N SER A 185 -12.99 -11.54 -11.01
CA SER A 185 -12.43 -11.70 -12.37
C SER A 185 -11.34 -10.69 -12.77
N TYR A 186 -11.37 -9.45 -12.28
CA TYR A 186 -10.33 -8.45 -12.59
C TYR A 186 -8.95 -8.80 -12.00
N PHE A 187 -8.89 -9.74 -11.04
CA PHE A 187 -7.65 -10.28 -10.50
C PHE A 187 -6.78 -10.90 -11.60
N GLN A 188 -7.41 -11.55 -12.58
CA GLN A 188 -6.80 -12.39 -13.62
C GLN A 188 -5.82 -11.66 -14.55
N TYR A 189 -5.83 -10.32 -14.58
CA TYR A 189 -5.01 -9.50 -15.50
C TYR A 189 -4.17 -8.43 -14.78
N ARG A 190 -4.33 -8.27 -13.46
CA ARG A 190 -3.73 -7.17 -12.69
C ARG A 190 -2.89 -7.64 -11.51
N TYR A 191 -2.92 -8.94 -11.16
CA TYR A 191 -2.05 -9.48 -10.14
C TYR A 191 -0.66 -9.80 -10.69
N LEU A 192 0.30 -8.92 -10.41
CA LEU A 192 1.65 -8.98 -10.97
C LEU A 192 2.70 -8.66 -9.90
N THR A 193 3.79 -9.43 -9.94
CA THR A 193 4.98 -9.26 -9.12
C THR A 193 6.16 -8.88 -10.03
N ASN A 194 6.73 -7.71 -9.79
CA ASN A 194 8.01 -7.32 -10.36
C ASN A 194 9.13 -7.92 -9.51
N LEU A 195 10.13 -8.45 -10.20
CA LEU A 195 11.42 -8.84 -9.62
C LEU A 195 12.43 -7.79 -10.11
N GLY A 196 12.34 -6.59 -9.53
CA GLY A 196 12.96 -5.36 -10.04
C GLY A 196 14.44 -5.46 -10.43
N PRO A 197 15.34 -6.05 -9.60
CA PRO A 197 16.77 -6.11 -9.89
C PRO A 197 17.12 -6.90 -11.15
N ILE A 198 16.27 -7.85 -11.57
CA ILE A 198 16.46 -8.65 -12.79
C ILE A 198 15.63 -8.14 -13.97
N GLY A 199 14.74 -7.16 -13.76
CA GLY A 199 13.96 -6.56 -14.85
C GLY A 199 12.86 -7.46 -15.42
N VAL A 200 12.22 -8.31 -14.62
CA VAL A 200 11.06 -9.11 -15.08
C VAL A 200 9.81 -8.86 -14.26
N ARG A 201 8.66 -9.00 -14.92
CA ARG A 201 7.33 -8.96 -14.33
C ARG A 201 6.66 -10.31 -14.49
N THR A 202 6.02 -10.78 -13.43
CA THR A 202 5.62 -12.18 -13.29
C THR A 202 4.20 -12.35 -12.73
N LEU A 203 3.59 -13.48 -13.05
CA LEU A 203 2.42 -14.05 -12.36
C LEU A 203 2.92 -15.14 -11.39
N MET A 204 2.33 -15.24 -10.19
CA MET A 204 2.74 -16.22 -9.18
C MET A 204 1.82 -17.43 -9.14
N HIS A 205 2.43 -18.60 -9.26
CA HIS A 205 1.81 -19.92 -9.09
C HIS A 205 2.15 -20.45 -7.69
N ASP A 206 1.48 -19.95 -6.65
CA ASP A 206 1.66 -20.40 -5.25
C ASP A 206 0.71 -21.55 -4.91
N GLN A 207 1.27 -22.69 -4.48
CA GLN A 207 0.51 -23.87 -4.06
C GLN A 207 -0.35 -23.63 -2.82
N ASN A 208 0.05 -22.73 -1.92
CA ASN A 208 -0.72 -22.38 -0.72
C ASN A 208 -1.97 -21.55 -1.04
N TRP A 209 -2.09 -21.05 -2.26
CA TRP A 209 -3.27 -20.32 -2.69
C TRP A 209 -4.39 -21.25 -3.19
N ALA A 210 -4.05 -22.52 -3.46
CA ALA A 210 -4.88 -23.42 -4.24
C ALA A 210 -6.26 -23.73 -3.67
N HIS A 211 -6.37 -23.75 -2.34
CA HIS A 211 -7.64 -23.95 -1.64
C HIS A 211 -8.39 -22.62 -1.37
N ARG A 212 -7.68 -21.49 -1.30
CA ARG A 212 -8.24 -20.20 -0.86
C ARG A 212 -8.79 -19.37 -2.02
N TYR A 213 -8.17 -19.47 -3.19
CA TYR A 213 -8.35 -18.55 -4.31
C TYR A 213 -8.70 -19.32 -5.60
N SER A 214 -9.99 -19.62 -5.80
CA SER A 214 -10.43 -20.51 -6.88
C SER A 214 -10.14 -19.94 -8.28
N LEU A 215 -10.32 -18.63 -8.49
CA LEU A 215 -10.01 -17.99 -9.77
C LEU A 215 -8.50 -17.88 -10.03
N ALA A 216 -7.67 -17.80 -8.99
CA ALA A 216 -6.22 -17.90 -9.15
C ALA A 216 -5.83 -19.30 -9.65
N MET A 217 -6.53 -20.34 -9.17
CA MET A 217 -6.33 -21.72 -9.62
C MET A 217 -6.74 -21.98 -11.07
N GLU A 218 -7.73 -21.27 -11.62
CA GLU A 218 -8.07 -21.35 -13.04
C GLU A 218 -6.93 -20.90 -13.96
N LYS A 219 -6.01 -20.09 -13.45
CA LYS A 219 -4.82 -19.61 -14.17
C LYS A 219 -3.55 -20.37 -13.83
N PHE A 220 -3.59 -21.28 -12.85
CA PHE A 220 -2.39 -22.00 -12.41
C PHE A 220 -1.83 -22.85 -13.57
N HIS A 221 -0.54 -22.76 -13.84
CA HIS A 221 0.00 -23.29 -15.10
C HIS A 221 -0.19 -24.83 -15.20
N PRO A 222 -0.81 -25.39 -16.26
CA PRO A 222 -1.17 -26.81 -16.32
C PRO A 222 0.01 -27.79 -16.15
N ALA A 223 1.21 -27.41 -16.57
CA ALA A 223 2.43 -28.21 -16.37
C ALA A 223 2.85 -28.39 -14.89
N LEU A 224 2.26 -27.63 -13.97
CA LEU A 224 2.54 -27.62 -12.53
C LEU A 224 1.39 -28.20 -11.70
N ILE A 225 0.44 -28.89 -12.33
CA ILE A 225 -0.77 -29.48 -11.71
C ILE A 225 -0.83 -30.99 -12.02
N ASP A 226 -1.28 -31.79 -11.05
CA ASP A 226 -1.70 -33.18 -11.29
C ASP A 226 -3.07 -33.51 -10.66
N SER A 227 -3.42 -34.79 -10.58
CA SER A 227 -4.71 -35.25 -10.04
C SER A 227 -4.96 -34.89 -8.56
N LEU A 228 -3.92 -34.53 -7.81
CA LEU A 228 -4.06 -34.02 -6.44
C LEU A 228 -4.11 -32.47 -6.39
N GLY A 229 -3.82 -31.79 -7.49
CA GLY A 229 -3.70 -30.32 -7.59
C GLY A 229 -2.26 -29.87 -7.84
N PRO A 230 -1.89 -28.63 -7.46
CA PRO A 230 -0.53 -28.12 -7.63
C PRO A 230 0.58 -29.02 -7.08
N VAL A 231 1.74 -28.99 -7.76
CA VAL A 231 2.90 -29.85 -7.48
C VAL A 231 4.17 -29.08 -7.13
N GLN A 232 4.32 -27.85 -7.62
CA GLN A 232 5.50 -26.99 -7.42
C GLN A 232 5.09 -25.51 -7.51
N ASN A 233 5.81 -24.63 -6.80
CA ASN A 233 5.65 -23.18 -6.92
C ASN A 233 6.43 -22.68 -8.14
N ALA A 234 5.93 -21.64 -8.80
CA ALA A 234 6.69 -20.97 -9.87
C ALA A 234 6.30 -19.50 -10.04
N PHE A 235 7.19 -18.73 -10.67
CA PHE A 235 6.83 -17.47 -11.32
C PHE A 235 6.72 -17.69 -12.83
N GLU A 236 5.58 -17.35 -13.43
CA GLU A 236 5.46 -17.25 -14.89
C GLU A 236 5.85 -15.86 -15.35
N ILE A 237 6.82 -15.76 -16.24
CA ILE A 237 7.27 -14.47 -16.78
C ILE A 237 6.22 -13.96 -17.77
N VAL A 238 5.59 -12.83 -17.45
CA VAL A 238 4.62 -12.17 -18.35
C VAL A 238 5.23 -11.01 -19.14
N TYR A 239 6.40 -10.54 -18.74
CA TYR A 239 7.16 -9.50 -19.44
C TYR A 239 8.62 -9.48 -18.96
N VAL A 240 9.55 -9.28 -19.90
CA VAL A 240 10.97 -9.01 -19.64
C VAL A 240 11.23 -7.60 -20.14
N GLN A 241 11.76 -6.73 -19.29
CA GLN A 241 12.07 -5.36 -19.67
C GLN A 241 13.20 -5.34 -20.69
N LYS A 242 13.06 -4.52 -21.73
CA LYS A 242 14.12 -4.29 -22.72
C LYS A 242 15.34 -3.70 -22.02
N ASP A 243 16.53 -4.14 -22.43
CA ASP A 243 17.84 -3.66 -21.93
C ASP A 243 18.09 -3.90 -20.42
N GLY A 244 17.17 -4.59 -19.71
CA GLY A 244 17.36 -5.02 -18.33
C GLY A 244 18.18 -6.31 -18.20
N PRO A 245 18.66 -6.68 -16.98
CA PRO A 245 19.62 -7.77 -16.81
C PRO A 245 19.16 -9.14 -17.33
N ALA A 246 17.86 -9.48 -17.21
CA ALA A 246 17.31 -10.72 -17.74
C ALA A 246 17.09 -10.73 -19.26
N TYR A 247 17.25 -9.61 -19.96
CA TYR A 247 16.99 -9.49 -21.38
C TYR A 247 17.95 -10.39 -22.18
N GLY A 248 17.40 -11.17 -23.11
CA GLY A 248 18.15 -12.20 -23.87
C GLY A 248 18.30 -13.54 -23.14
N TYR A 249 18.32 -13.58 -21.81
CA TYR A 249 18.41 -14.80 -21.01
C TYR A 249 17.04 -15.44 -20.73
N LEU A 250 16.07 -14.61 -20.35
CA LEU A 250 14.69 -14.99 -20.03
C LEU A 250 13.71 -14.49 -21.10
N LYS A 251 12.52 -15.12 -21.20
CA LYS A 251 11.45 -14.69 -22.09
C LYS A 251 10.06 -14.89 -21.49
N GLU A 252 9.06 -14.26 -22.10
CA GLU A 252 7.65 -14.47 -21.77
C GLU A 252 7.25 -15.95 -21.88
N GLY A 253 6.52 -16.45 -20.88
CA GLY A 253 6.07 -17.83 -20.76
C GLY A 253 7.09 -18.80 -20.14
N ASP A 254 8.29 -18.35 -19.79
CA ASP A 254 9.18 -19.16 -18.94
C ASP A 254 8.60 -19.25 -17.51
N LEU A 255 8.71 -20.44 -16.91
CA LEU A 255 8.32 -20.70 -15.52
C LEU A 255 9.57 -20.81 -14.65
N ILE A 256 9.86 -19.80 -13.82
CA ILE A 256 10.95 -19.83 -12.84
C ILE A 256 10.59 -20.80 -11.72
N LEU A 257 11.35 -21.89 -11.60
CA LEU A 257 11.17 -22.97 -10.62
C LEU A 257 12.07 -22.79 -9.39
N GLU A 258 13.28 -22.27 -9.61
CA GLU A 258 14.31 -22.04 -8.59
C GLU A 258 15.09 -20.77 -8.90
N ILE A 259 15.56 -20.09 -7.85
CA ILE A 259 16.52 -18.99 -7.90
C ILE A 259 17.65 -19.35 -6.92
N GLU A 260 18.91 -19.12 -7.30
CA GLU A 260 20.11 -19.50 -6.52
C GLU A 260 20.15 -20.99 -6.11
N GLY A 261 19.51 -21.87 -6.89
CA GLY A 261 19.41 -23.31 -6.62
C GLY A 261 18.38 -23.72 -5.55
N GLU A 262 17.59 -22.78 -5.03
CA GLU A 262 16.52 -23.07 -4.07
C GLU A 262 15.13 -23.07 -4.72
N GLU A 263 14.29 -24.07 -4.40
CA GLU A 263 12.87 -24.05 -4.74
C GLU A 263 12.20 -22.79 -4.16
N ILE A 264 11.34 -22.15 -4.96
CA ILE A 264 10.61 -20.97 -4.52
C ILE A 264 9.62 -21.32 -3.40
N LYS A 265 9.80 -20.76 -2.21
CA LYS A 265 8.92 -20.95 -1.05
C LYS A 265 7.77 -19.94 -1.08
N SER A 266 6.59 -20.36 -0.58
CA SER A 266 5.49 -19.45 -0.28
C SER A 266 5.82 -18.61 0.96
N ALA A 267 5.29 -17.40 1.05
CA ALA A 267 5.47 -16.47 2.18
C ALA A 267 5.25 -17.13 3.55
N GLN A 268 4.30 -18.05 3.68
CA GLN A 268 4.02 -18.79 4.92
C GLN A 268 5.18 -19.68 5.39
N TRP A 269 6.14 -20.00 4.52
CA TRP A 269 7.31 -20.85 4.79
C TRP A 269 8.63 -20.05 4.86
N THR A 270 8.56 -18.72 4.92
CA THR A 270 9.71 -17.81 5.06
C THR A 270 9.66 -17.10 6.42
N TYR A 271 10.78 -16.58 6.94
CA TYR A 271 10.83 -15.75 8.16
C TYR A 271 9.99 -16.31 9.34
N LEU A 272 10.15 -17.59 9.67
CA LEU A 272 9.27 -18.31 10.60
C LEU A 272 9.30 -17.75 12.03
N ASP A 273 10.41 -17.10 12.37
CA ASP A 273 10.73 -16.32 13.56
C ASP A 273 10.02 -14.95 13.64
N ARG A 274 9.49 -14.42 12.53
CA ARG A 274 9.01 -13.02 12.44
C ARG A 274 7.50 -12.90 12.22
N GLU A 275 6.85 -12.05 13.03
CA GLU A 275 5.49 -11.62 12.74
C GLU A 275 5.47 -10.55 11.63
N ILE A 276 4.93 -10.93 10.47
CA ILE A 276 4.83 -10.07 9.29
C ILE A 276 3.35 -9.86 8.94
N SER A 277 2.95 -8.61 8.68
CA SER A 277 1.56 -8.25 8.44
C SER A 277 0.96 -9.05 7.28
N ALA A 278 -0.16 -9.73 7.52
CA ALA A 278 -0.87 -10.61 6.58
C ALA A 278 0.01 -11.56 5.72
N LYS A 279 1.12 -12.05 6.27
CA LYS A 279 2.03 -13.05 5.66
C LYS A 279 1.31 -14.20 4.94
N LYS A 280 0.19 -14.69 5.49
CA LYS A 280 -0.65 -15.73 4.88
C LYS A 280 -1.25 -15.37 3.52
N ASN A 281 -1.56 -14.10 3.27
CA ASN A 281 -2.17 -13.64 2.01
C ASN A 281 -1.14 -13.25 0.94
N ARG A 282 0.16 -13.25 1.28
CA ARG A 282 1.27 -13.02 0.34
C ARG A 282 1.53 -14.29 -0.49
N GLY A 283 2.24 -14.13 -1.59
CA GLY A 283 2.60 -15.21 -2.50
C GLY A 283 4.05 -15.64 -2.34
N LEU A 284 4.79 -15.62 -3.44
CA LEU A 284 6.17 -16.09 -3.56
C LEU A 284 7.22 -14.96 -3.45
N GLU A 285 6.77 -13.70 -3.45
CA GLU A 285 7.60 -12.49 -3.52
C GLU A 285 8.57 -12.34 -2.36
N MET A 286 8.21 -12.88 -1.18
CA MET A 286 9.04 -12.83 0.02
C MET A 286 10.32 -13.63 -0.14
N HIS A 287 10.22 -14.89 -0.59
CA HIS A 287 11.38 -15.74 -0.81
C HIS A 287 12.21 -15.25 -2.00
N ALA A 288 11.56 -14.84 -3.10
CA ALA A 288 12.25 -14.31 -4.25
C ALA A 288 13.09 -13.07 -3.92
N GLY A 289 12.58 -12.17 -3.06
CA GLY A 289 13.32 -11.03 -2.56
C GLY A 289 14.58 -11.42 -1.80
N GLN A 290 14.51 -12.43 -0.91
CA GLN A 290 15.69 -12.95 -0.19
C GLN A 290 16.72 -13.55 -1.16
N LEU A 291 16.29 -14.39 -2.10
CA LEU A 291 17.19 -15.06 -3.04
C LEU A 291 17.88 -14.06 -3.98
N ILE A 292 17.15 -13.05 -4.47
CA ILE A 292 17.68 -11.99 -5.32
C ILE A 292 18.63 -11.07 -4.54
N ASP A 293 18.33 -10.76 -3.27
CA ASP A 293 19.21 -9.94 -2.43
C ASP A 293 20.60 -10.58 -2.23
N ARG A 294 20.64 -11.88 -1.95
CA ARG A 294 21.90 -12.65 -1.90
C ARG A 294 22.63 -12.63 -3.25
N ALA A 295 21.91 -12.74 -4.36
CA ALA A 295 22.47 -12.67 -5.71
C ALA A 295 23.07 -11.28 -6.03
N GLU A 296 22.44 -10.19 -5.60
CA GLU A 296 22.99 -8.83 -5.68
C GLU A 296 24.24 -8.63 -4.81
N GLY A 297 24.40 -9.43 -3.74
CA GLY A 297 25.68 -9.54 -3.02
C GLY A 297 26.80 -10.16 -3.87
N ARG A 298 26.47 -11.06 -4.81
CA ARG A 298 27.43 -11.73 -5.70
C ARG A 298 27.66 -11.00 -7.03
N GLY A 299 26.68 -10.23 -7.52
CA GLY A 299 26.70 -9.60 -8.85
C GLY A 299 26.23 -10.52 -9.99
N ALA A 300 25.69 -11.70 -9.69
CA ALA A 300 25.13 -12.62 -10.69
C ALA A 300 23.99 -13.44 -10.07
N VAL A 301 23.01 -13.81 -10.89
CA VAL A 301 21.86 -14.63 -10.47
C VAL A 301 21.74 -15.89 -11.32
N LYS A 302 21.50 -17.02 -10.65
CA LYS A 302 21.30 -18.33 -11.27
C LYS A 302 19.82 -18.72 -11.16
N ILE A 303 19.17 -18.97 -12.29
CA ILE A 303 17.71 -19.21 -12.35
C ILE A 303 17.44 -20.52 -13.10
N LYS A 304 16.69 -21.43 -12.49
CA LYS A 304 16.17 -22.62 -13.16
C LYS A 304 14.77 -22.34 -13.69
N VAL A 305 14.60 -22.45 -15.01
CA VAL A 305 13.33 -22.23 -15.70
C VAL A 305 12.84 -23.48 -16.41
N LEU A 306 11.53 -23.68 -16.45
CA LEU A 306 10.87 -24.56 -17.42
C LEU A 306 10.46 -23.70 -18.63
N ARG A 307 11.09 -23.95 -19.77
CA ARG A 307 10.90 -23.22 -21.03
C ARG A 307 10.20 -24.12 -22.06
N LEU A 308 8.87 -24.11 -22.02
CA LEU A 308 8.04 -24.96 -22.88
C LEU A 308 8.24 -24.67 -24.38
N PRO A 309 8.06 -25.68 -25.26
CA PRO A 309 8.22 -25.50 -26.71
C PRO A 309 7.09 -24.67 -27.32
N SER A 310 5.90 -24.68 -26.70
CA SER A 310 4.72 -23.90 -27.07
C SER A 310 3.83 -23.66 -25.85
N LYS A 311 3.01 -22.59 -25.88
CA LYS A 311 2.05 -22.29 -24.80
C LYS A 311 0.97 -23.37 -24.64
N ASP A 312 0.66 -24.12 -25.70
CA ASP A 312 -0.31 -25.21 -25.70
C ASP A 312 0.25 -26.58 -25.31
N PHE A 313 1.51 -26.65 -24.85
CA PHE A 313 2.15 -27.92 -24.49
C PHE A 313 1.45 -28.60 -23.29
N LYS A 314 0.99 -29.84 -23.50
CA LYS A 314 0.30 -30.65 -22.50
C LYS A 314 1.19 -31.84 -22.10
N PRO A 315 1.84 -31.81 -20.91
CA PRO A 315 2.58 -32.97 -20.43
C PRO A 315 1.65 -34.13 -20.08
N GLY A 316 2.20 -35.34 -20.05
CA GLY A 316 1.54 -36.51 -19.48
C GLY A 316 1.14 -36.30 -18.02
N LYS A 317 0.09 -37.02 -17.59
CA LYS A 317 -0.42 -36.94 -16.23
C LYS A 317 0.52 -37.65 -15.25
N ARG A 318 1.12 -36.88 -14.35
CA ARG A 318 1.82 -37.41 -13.18
C ARG A 318 0.83 -38.08 -12.21
N THR A 319 1.25 -39.19 -11.62
CA THR A 319 0.56 -39.84 -10.50
C THR A 319 1.37 -39.66 -9.22
N ARG A 320 0.67 -39.56 -8.09
CA ARG A 320 1.25 -39.41 -6.75
C ARG A 320 0.45 -40.26 -5.76
N PRO A 321 0.90 -41.47 -5.40
CA PRO A 321 0.22 -42.30 -4.43
C PRO A 321 0.31 -41.69 -3.02
N TRP A 322 -0.67 -42.03 -2.17
CA TRP A 322 -0.56 -41.83 -0.73
C TRP A 322 0.18 -43.02 -0.12
N ASN A 323 1.29 -42.75 0.53
CA ASN A 323 2.07 -43.74 1.28
C ASN A 323 1.66 -43.66 2.75
N GLU A 324 1.34 -44.79 3.39
CA GLU A 324 1.10 -44.79 4.84
C GLU A 324 2.41 -44.57 5.59
N LEU A 325 2.43 -43.61 6.50
CA LEU A 325 3.57 -43.31 7.36
C LEU A 325 3.47 -44.05 8.69
N LYS A 326 2.27 -44.05 9.30
CA LYS A 326 1.98 -44.77 10.54
C LYS A 326 0.47 -44.90 10.74
N SER A 327 0.03 -46.08 11.16
CA SER A 327 -1.25 -46.30 11.80
C SER A 327 -1.06 -46.44 13.32
N LEU A 328 -1.94 -45.79 14.11
CA LEU A 328 -1.96 -45.82 15.58
C LEU A 328 -3.34 -46.22 16.08
N ASP A 329 -3.42 -47.33 16.81
CA ASP A 329 -4.59 -47.68 17.61
C ASP A 329 -4.47 -47.04 19.00
N ILE A 330 -5.35 -46.09 19.31
CA ILE A 330 -5.32 -45.34 20.57
C ILE A 330 -6.50 -45.79 21.42
N GLY A 331 -6.21 -46.41 22.56
CA GLY A 331 -7.22 -46.88 23.52
C GLY A 331 -7.97 -45.75 24.23
N ILE A 332 -9.01 -46.11 24.97
CA ILE A 332 -9.86 -45.17 25.70
C ILE A 332 -9.01 -44.41 26.74
N ASN A 333 -9.10 -43.08 26.76
CA ASN A 333 -8.34 -42.18 27.63
C ASN A 333 -6.80 -42.32 27.51
N GLN A 334 -6.29 -42.96 26.47
CA GLN A 334 -4.85 -43.05 26.23
C GLN A 334 -4.32 -41.81 25.51
N THR A 335 -3.08 -41.46 25.85
CA THR A 335 -2.27 -40.45 25.16
C THR A 335 -1.18 -41.16 24.36
N SER A 336 -0.91 -40.70 23.15
CA SER A 336 0.24 -41.12 22.34
C SER A 336 1.07 -39.91 21.95
N GLU A 337 2.38 -39.99 22.14
CA GLU A 337 3.32 -38.98 21.65
C GLU A 337 3.71 -39.27 20.20
N LEU A 338 3.75 -38.23 19.37
CA LEU A 338 4.14 -38.32 17.97
C LEU A 338 5.62 -37.98 17.80
N ALA A 339 6.32 -38.79 17.01
CA ALA A 339 7.70 -38.58 16.61
C ALA A 339 7.94 -39.11 15.18
N LEU A 340 7.05 -38.76 14.24
CA LEU A 340 6.99 -39.38 12.92
C LEU A 340 7.88 -38.64 11.89
N PRO A 341 8.78 -39.32 11.16
CA PRO A 341 9.61 -38.68 10.15
C PRO A 341 8.82 -38.38 8.87
N ILE A 342 8.75 -37.11 8.49
CA ILE A 342 8.16 -36.62 7.24
C ILE A 342 9.32 -36.27 6.29
N LYS A 343 9.84 -37.27 5.59
CA LYS A 343 10.94 -37.12 4.63
C LYS A 343 10.41 -36.74 3.25
N ASN A 344 10.98 -35.71 2.64
CA ASN A 344 10.68 -35.25 1.27
C ASN A 344 9.18 -35.19 0.91
N ALA A 345 8.31 -34.83 1.85
CA ALA A 345 6.87 -34.86 1.63
C ALA A 345 6.37 -33.58 0.94
N HIS A 346 5.41 -33.76 0.03
CA HIS A 346 4.58 -32.68 -0.52
C HIS A 346 3.34 -32.45 0.33
N ARG A 347 2.75 -33.54 0.83
CA ARG A 347 1.51 -33.50 1.62
C ARG A 347 1.58 -34.43 2.81
N LEU A 348 0.85 -34.04 3.85
CA LEU A 348 0.53 -34.83 5.02
C LEU A 348 -0.98 -35.00 5.08
N LYS A 349 -1.46 -36.23 5.31
CA LYS A 349 -2.87 -36.55 5.60
C LYS A 349 -2.95 -37.16 6.99
N ILE A 350 -3.93 -36.71 7.75
CA ILE A 350 -4.33 -37.29 9.04
C ILE A 350 -5.79 -37.70 8.92
N SER A 351 -6.12 -38.95 9.24
CA SER A 351 -7.49 -39.46 9.15
C SER A 351 -7.82 -40.41 10.29
N GLY A 352 -9.03 -40.28 10.84
CA GLY A 352 -9.61 -41.22 11.82
C GLY A 352 -10.88 -41.87 11.28
N ASP A 353 -11.09 -43.15 11.58
CA ASP A 353 -12.08 -44.02 10.94
C ASP A 353 -13.43 -44.12 11.68
N LYS A 354 -13.40 -44.17 13.01
CA LYS A 354 -14.54 -44.50 13.89
C LYS A 354 -14.89 -43.37 14.86
N GLY A 355 -16.14 -43.36 15.33
CA GLY A 355 -16.78 -42.22 16.01
C GLY A 355 -16.29 -41.86 17.43
N THR A 356 -14.99 -41.58 17.61
CA THR A 356 -14.44 -41.00 18.86
C THR A 356 -14.08 -39.51 18.72
N HIS A 357 -13.61 -38.91 19.80
CA HIS A 357 -13.02 -37.57 19.86
C HIS A 357 -11.51 -37.67 20.10
N PHE A 358 -10.72 -37.13 19.18
CA PHE A 358 -9.28 -36.95 19.35
C PHE A 358 -8.97 -35.52 19.75
N THR A 359 -8.23 -35.36 20.84
CA THR A 359 -7.63 -34.10 21.27
C THR A 359 -6.16 -34.11 20.85
N PHE A 360 -5.81 -33.27 19.89
CA PHE A 360 -4.45 -33.05 19.44
C PHE A 360 -3.87 -31.87 20.21
N ASP A 361 -2.71 -32.04 20.83
CA ASP A 361 -2.02 -31.02 21.63
C ASP A 361 -0.65 -30.70 21.02
N ASN A 362 -0.41 -29.42 20.78
CA ASN A 362 0.83 -28.85 20.25
C ASN A 362 1.41 -29.58 19.01
N ILE A 363 0.54 -30.02 18.08
CA ILE A 363 1.01 -30.73 16.88
C ILE A 363 1.73 -29.78 15.93
N ARG A 364 2.98 -30.11 15.62
CA ARG A 364 3.89 -29.28 14.84
C ARG A 364 4.91 -30.13 14.09
N ILE A 365 5.39 -29.60 12.97
CA ILE A 365 6.57 -30.14 12.27
C ILE A 365 7.81 -29.35 12.68
N ILE A 366 8.93 -30.04 12.84
CA ILE A 366 10.25 -29.46 13.16
C ILE A 366 11.26 -30.01 12.15
N ASN A 367 12.12 -29.18 11.57
CA ASN A 367 13.20 -29.62 10.68
C ASN A 367 14.56 -29.73 11.39
N ASP A 368 15.59 -30.14 10.67
CA ASP A 368 16.94 -30.34 11.19
C ASP A 368 17.62 -29.04 11.64
N GLN A 369 17.09 -27.87 11.21
CA GLN A 369 17.50 -26.53 11.62
C GLN A 369 16.75 -26.02 12.87
N ASN A 370 15.91 -26.86 13.49
CA ASN A 370 14.98 -26.51 14.57
C ASN A 370 13.92 -25.45 14.21
N GLU A 371 13.65 -25.20 12.93
CA GLU A 371 12.51 -24.38 12.53
C GLU A 371 11.21 -25.11 12.87
N ILE A 372 10.23 -24.39 13.44
CA ILE A 372 8.97 -24.96 13.93
C ILE A 372 7.79 -24.40 13.13
N LEU A 373 6.95 -25.30 12.62
CA LEU A 373 5.65 -24.96 12.03
C LEU A 373 4.54 -25.75 12.70
N HIS A 374 3.62 -25.06 13.39
CA HIS A 374 2.42 -25.71 13.92
C HIS A 374 1.46 -26.05 12.78
N LEU A 375 0.73 -27.16 12.89
CA LEU A 375 -0.20 -27.60 11.83
C LEU A 375 -1.33 -26.60 11.54
N LYS A 376 -1.56 -25.61 12.43
CA LYS A 376 -2.57 -24.56 12.22
C LYS A 376 -2.13 -23.49 11.22
N ASP A 377 -0.82 -23.39 10.99
CA ASP A 377 -0.18 -22.42 10.11
C ASP A 377 0.22 -23.05 8.75
N LEU A 378 -0.01 -24.36 8.59
CA LEU A 378 0.08 -25.05 7.31
C LEU A 378 -1.23 -24.90 6.52
N GLU A 379 -1.11 -24.75 5.19
CA GLU A 379 -2.27 -24.65 4.31
C GLU A 379 -3.07 -25.97 4.32
N ARG A 380 -4.38 -25.87 4.59
CA ARG A 380 -5.30 -27.01 4.63
C ARG A 380 -6.01 -27.14 3.27
N LEU A 381 -5.72 -28.21 2.54
CA LEU A 381 -6.32 -28.46 1.21
C LEU A 381 -7.67 -29.16 1.28
N VAL A 382 -7.85 -30.04 2.28
CA VAL A 382 -9.07 -30.82 2.48
C VAL A 382 -9.34 -30.88 3.97
N PHE A 383 -10.59 -30.59 4.36
CA PHE A 383 -11.13 -30.96 5.66
C PHE A 383 -12.50 -31.63 5.44
N LYS A 384 -12.56 -32.95 5.61
CA LYS A 384 -13.80 -33.72 5.59
C LYS A 384 -14.14 -34.12 7.02
N ASN A 385 -15.33 -33.75 7.47
CA ASN A 385 -15.89 -34.21 8.74
C ASN A 385 -17.40 -34.38 8.56
N LYS A 386 -17.97 -35.49 9.04
CA LYS A 386 -19.41 -35.78 8.85
C LYS A 386 -20.32 -34.94 9.76
N PHE A 387 -19.79 -34.20 10.74
CA PHE A 387 -20.59 -33.60 11.81
C PHE A 387 -20.50 -32.06 11.92
N TRP A 388 -19.37 -31.41 11.59
CA TRP A 388 -19.18 -29.98 11.84
C TRP A 388 -18.27 -29.25 10.82
N PRO A 389 -18.48 -27.93 10.59
CA PRO A 389 -17.62 -27.11 9.74
C PRO A 389 -16.27 -26.72 10.41
N PRO A 390 -15.25 -26.30 9.62
CA PRO A 390 -13.85 -26.18 10.05
C PRO A 390 -13.48 -25.27 11.25
N ALA A 391 -14.40 -24.43 11.73
CA ALA A 391 -14.08 -23.31 12.62
C ALA A 391 -14.32 -23.57 14.11
N LYS A 392 -14.89 -24.73 14.49
CA LYS A 392 -15.34 -25.00 15.88
C LYS A 392 -14.44 -25.91 16.72
N PHE A 393 -13.29 -26.35 16.20
CA PHE A 393 -12.47 -27.38 16.84
C PHE A 393 -10.99 -27.03 17.02
N ILE A 394 -10.53 -25.84 16.64
CA ILE A 394 -9.15 -25.38 16.88
C ILE A 394 -9.19 -24.25 17.90
N ASP A 395 -8.53 -24.43 19.04
CA ASP A 395 -8.18 -23.32 19.90
C ASP A 395 -6.88 -22.68 19.39
N HIS A 396 -7.01 -21.46 18.87
CA HIS A 396 -5.91 -20.71 18.29
C HIS A 396 -4.92 -20.15 19.33
N LYS A 397 -5.27 -20.14 20.63
CA LYS A 397 -4.39 -19.71 21.73
C LYS A 397 -3.60 -20.87 22.33
N THR A 398 -4.26 -22.00 22.59
CA THR A 398 -3.63 -23.16 23.25
C THR A 398 -3.04 -24.19 22.28
N PHE A 399 -3.25 -24.02 20.97
CA PHE A 399 -2.86 -24.98 19.92
C PHE A 399 -3.56 -26.34 20.01
N ILE A 400 -4.60 -26.47 20.86
CA ILE A 400 -5.36 -27.71 21.06
C ILE A 400 -6.44 -27.86 19.97
N TRP A 401 -6.53 -29.05 19.36
CA TRP A 401 -7.57 -29.36 18.36
C TRP A 401 -8.45 -30.53 18.82
N ASN A 402 -9.76 -30.33 18.88
CA ASN A 402 -10.74 -31.31 19.36
C ASN A 402 -11.60 -31.85 18.22
N ILE A 403 -11.12 -32.89 17.53
CA ILE A 403 -11.72 -33.39 16.28
C ILE A 403 -12.49 -34.69 16.52
N ARG A 404 -13.76 -34.70 16.13
CA ARG A 404 -14.59 -35.92 16.13
C ARG A 404 -14.41 -36.69 14.82
N ALA A 405 -14.12 -37.99 14.90
CA ALA A 405 -14.04 -38.87 13.74
C ALA A 405 -15.44 -39.39 13.30
N PRO A 406 -15.62 -39.83 12.03
CA PRO A 406 -14.61 -39.93 10.99
C PRO A 406 -14.22 -38.57 10.42
N PHE A 407 -12.94 -38.39 10.15
CA PHE A 407 -12.39 -37.18 9.54
C PHE A 407 -11.21 -37.47 8.60
N GLU A 408 -10.96 -36.54 7.69
CA GLU A 408 -9.73 -36.47 6.88
C GLU A 408 -9.27 -35.01 6.82
N ILE A 409 -8.01 -34.75 7.16
CA ILE A 409 -7.34 -33.45 6.98
C ILE A 409 -6.12 -33.64 6.09
N GLN A 410 -5.96 -32.79 5.08
CA GLN A 410 -4.77 -32.77 4.22
C GLN A 410 -4.07 -31.41 4.29
N PHE A 411 -2.76 -31.43 4.44
CA PHE A 411 -1.88 -30.26 4.54
C PHE A 411 -0.88 -30.21 3.39
N VAL A 412 -0.50 -29.01 2.96
CA VAL A 412 0.73 -28.79 2.18
C VAL A 412 1.92 -28.78 3.15
N VAL A 413 2.93 -29.61 2.89
CA VAL A 413 4.18 -29.63 3.66
C VAL A 413 5.22 -28.78 2.92
N PRO A 414 5.97 -27.89 3.61
CA PRO A 414 7.05 -27.12 2.97
C PRO A 414 8.13 -28.04 2.37
N PRO A 415 8.99 -27.53 1.46
CA PRO A 415 10.19 -28.26 1.03
C PRO A 415 11.08 -28.64 2.24
N GLY A 416 11.89 -29.68 2.07
CA GLY A 416 12.82 -30.17 3.12
C GLY A 416 12.35 -31.42 3.86
N ASN A 417 13.13 -31.81 4.87
CA ASN A 417 12.83 -32.92 5.77
C ASN A 417 12.30 -32.39 7.09
N TRP A 418 11.27 -33.05 7.61
CA TRP A 418 10.52 -32.61 8.78
C TRP A 418 10.24 -33.79 9.72
N LYS A 419 9.98 -33.50 10.99
CA LYS A 419 9.54 -34.47 12.00
C LYS A 419 8.23 -33.97 12.62
N LEU A 420 7.17 -34.75 12.51
CA LEU A 420 5.90 -34.48 13.18
C LEU A 420 6.03 -34.82 14.67
N THR A 421 5.74 -33.82 15.51
CA THR A 421 5.78 -33.91 16.97
C THR A 421 4.51 -33.36 17.60
N GLY A 422 4.27 -33.71 18.86
CA GLY A 422 3.10 -33.31 19.64
C GLY A 422 2.42 -34.52 20.28
N LYS A 423 1.25 -34.33 20.90
CA LYS A 423 0.51 -35.40 21.58
C LYS A 423 -0.89 -35.55 21.00
N VAL A 424 -1.41 -36.77 21.00
CA VAL A 424 -2.80 -37.05 20.66
C VAL A 424 -3.44 -37.89 21.76
N VAL A 425 -4.62 -37.47 22.21
CA VAL A 425 -5.40 -38.12 23.28
C VAL A 425 -6.72 -38.59 22.69
N ASN A 426 -7.10 -39.84 22.96
CA ASN A 426 -8.45 -40.34 22.66
C ASN A 426 -9.36 -40.13 23.87
N ALA A 427 -10.11 -39.03 23.87
CA ALA A 427 -10.86 -38.54 25.03
C ALA A 427 -12.28 -39.12 25.14
N ASN A 428 -12.57 -40.30 24.56
CA ASN A 428 -13.93 -40.84 24.58
C ASN A 428 -14.08 -42.36 24.39
N LYS A 429 -15.35 -42.81 24.46
CA LYS A 429 -15.86 -44.17 24.76
C LYS A 429 -15.30 -45.39 24.01
N ASN A 430 -14.52 -45.26 22.94
CA ASN A 430 -14.06 -46.39 22.12
C ASN A 430 -12.59 -46.24 21.75
N ALA A 431 -11.85 -47.35 21.68
CA ALA A 431 -10.58 -47.38 20.95
C ALA A 431 -10.82 -47.04 19.48
N ALA A 432 -9.91 -46.30 18.87
CA ALA A 432 -10.03 -45.85 17.48
C ALA A 432 -8.68 -45.78 16.80
N ASN A 433 -8.70 -45.91 15.47
CA ASN A 433 -7.51 -45.90 14.66
C ASN A 433 -7.25 -44.49 14.09
N LEU A 434 -5.99 -44.09 14.08
CA LEU A 434 -5.51 -42.82 13.55
C LEU A 434 -4.38 -43.10 12.54
N VAL A 435 -4.65 -42.79 11.26
CA VAL A 435 -3.71 -43.01 10.16
C VAL A 435 -3.06 -41.70 9.74
N PHE A 436 -1.73 -41.72 9.66
CA PHE A 436 -0.90 -40.70 9.04
C PHE A 436 -0.42 -41.22 7.68
N SER A 437 -0.60 -40.44 6.64
CA SER A 437 -0.09 -40.75 5.29
C SER A 437 0.61 -39.54 4.70
N THR A 438 1.57 -39.76 3.80
CA THR A 438 2.24 -38.69 3.05
C THR A 438 2.12 -38.90 1.55
N VAL A 439 2.37 -37.83 0.80
CA VAL A 439 2.66 -37.87 -0.64
C VAL A 439 4.06 -37.31 -0.82
N GLU A 440 4.92 -37.99 -1.57
CA GLU A 440 6.28 -37.54 -1.82
C GLU A 440 6.40 -36.44 -2.89
N ARG A 441 7.43 -35.59 -2.72
CA ARG A 441 7.91 -34.67 -3.76
C ARG A 441 8.76 -35.44 -4.77
N VAL A 442 8.10 -35.96 -5.81
CA VAL A 442 8.81 -36.44 -7.01
C VAL A 442 9.04 -35.29 -8.02
N PRO A 443 9.98 -35.40 -8.98
CA PRO A 443 10.24 -34.36 -9.97
C PRO A 443 9.05 -34.04 -10.90
N LEU A 444 9.15 -32.97 -11.67
CA LEU A 444 8.22 -32.69 -12.78
C LEU A 444 8.13 -33.87 -13.75
N HIS A 445 6.99 -34.01 -14.44
CA HIS A 445 6.74 -35.13 -15.36
C HIS A 445 7.86 -35.26 -16.39
N LYS A 446 8.23 -36.49 -16.79
CA LYS A 446 9.40 -36.75 -17.65
C LYS A 446 9.40 -35.94 -18.95
N ASP A 447 8.23 -35.70 -19.54
CA ASP A 447 8.06 -34.91 -20.78
C ASP A 447 8.46 -33.43 -20.61
N LEU A 448 8.53 -32.92 -19.37
CA LEU A 448 8.95 -31.55 -19.04
C LEU A 448 10.47 -31.44 -18.85
N GLN A 449 11.15 -32.54 -18.52
CA GLN A 449 12.58 -32.55 -18.18
C GLN A 449 13.48 -31.99 -19.30
N PRO A 450 13.27 -32.30 -20.61
CA PRO A 450 14.06 -31.72 -21.71
C PRO A 450 13.93 -30.19 -21.86
N TYR A 451 12.90 -29.60 -21.24
CA TYR A 451 12.59 -28.18 -21.31
C TYR A 451 13.04 -27.40 -20.07
N ILE A 452 13.58 -28.08 -19.06
CA ILE A 452 14.21 -27.43 -17.90
C ILE A 452 15.58 -26.91 -18.31
N LYS A 453 15.84 -25.63 -18.06
CA LYS A 453 17.11 -24.96 -18.34
C LYS A 453 17.56 -24.21 -17.10
N THR A 454 18.86 -24.21 -16.85
CA THR A 454 19.46 -23.26 -15.91
C THR A 454 20.10 -22.15 -16.73
N VAL A 455 19.77 -20.91 -16.42
CA VAL A 455 20.42 -19.72 -16.96
C VAL A 455 21.13 -19.00 -15.82
N GLU A 456 22.24 -18.34 -16.13
CA GLU A 456 23.01 -17.55 -15.19
C GLU A 456 23.44 -16.28 -15.91
N PHE A 457 23.25 -15.12 -15.27
CA PHE A 457 23.54 -13.81 -15.86
C PHE A 457 23.89 -12.77 -14.78
N GLU A 458 24.64 -11.76 -15.20
CA GLU A 458 25.09 -10.67 -14.34
C GLU A 458 23.94 -9.76 -13.91
N ILE A 459 24.02 -9.26 -12.68
CA ILE A 459 23.13 -8.25 -12.09
C ILE A 459 23.97 -7.26 -11.29
N GLN A 460 23.39 -6.13 -10.86
CA GLN A 460 24.19 -5.11 -10.17
C GLN A 460 24.72 -5.65 -8.83
N LYS A 461 26.05 -5.69 -8.66
CA LYS A 461 26.74 -6.06 -7.41
C LYS A 461 26.66 -4.93 -6.39
N ILE A 462 25.45 -4.63 -5.90
CA ILE A 462 25.21 -3.52 -4.96
C ILE A 462 25.33 -3.93 -3.50
N GLY A 463 25.53 -5.23 -3.22
CA GLY A 463 25.54 -5.80 -1.87
C GLY A 463 24.23 -6.54 -1.55
N SER A 464 24.20 -7.10 -0.34
CA SER A 464 23.08 -7.86 0.24
C SER A 464 22.70 -7.23 1.58
N PHE A 465 21.42 -7.19 1.93
CA PHE A 465 20.98 -6.86 3.28
C PHE A 465 21.25 -8.02 4.26
N GLY A 466 21.28 -9.26 3.75
CA GLY A 466 21.35 -10.45 4.60
C GLY A 466 20.04 -10.66 5.37
N ASP A 467 20.12 -11.21 6.58
CA ASP A 467 18.94 -11.56 7.38
C ASP A 467 18.41 -10.39 8.24
N THR A 468 19.23 -9.38 8.55
CA THR A 468 18.92 -8.27 9.48
C THR A 468 19.13 -6.92 8.80
N PHE A 469 18.37 -5.89 9.17
CA PHE A 469 18.51 -4.56 8.56
C PHE A 469 19.61 -3.77 9.26
N ASP A 470 20.76 -3.67 8.60
CA ASP A 470 21.85 -2.79 9.00
C ASP A 470 21.76 -1.45 8.22
N PRO A 471 21.61 -0.30 8.90
CA PRO A 471 21.62 1.00 8.24
C PRO A 471 22.98 1.40 7.63
N ASP A 472 24.08 0.78 8.05
CA ASP A 472 25.42 1.14 7.57
C ASP A 472 25.92 0.22 6.44
N CYS A 473 25.13 -0.79 6.05
CA CYS A 473 25.55 -1.78 5.06
C CYS A 473 25.70 -1.22 3.63
N ASP A 474 26.60 -1.84 2.86
CA ASP A 474 26.87 -1.51 1.46
C ASP A 474 25.60 -1.50 0.60
N LYS A 475 24.69 -2.46 0.84
CA LYS A 475 23.42 -2.57 0.13
C LYS A 475 22.56 -1.32 0.29
N LEU A 476 22.40 -0.81 1.51
CA LEU A 476 21.59 0.39 1.74
C LEU A 476 22.26 1.62 1.13
N ARG A 477 23.57 1.77 1.30
CA ARG A 477 24.36 2.88 0.75
C ARG A 477 24.28 2.95 -0.78
N ASN A 478 24.53 1.82 -1.46
CA ASN A 478 24.50 1.74 -2.92
C ASN A 478 23.08 1.89 -3.49
N TYR A 479 22.06 1.34 -2.82
CA TYR A 479 20.66 1.54 -3.21
C TYR A 479 20.26 3.03 -3.06
N SER A 480 20.65 3.69 -1.97
CA SER A 480 20.42 5.13 -1.78
C SER A 480 21.04 5.95 -2.91
N ALA A 481 22.32 5.70 -3.21
CA ALA A 481 23.05 6.37 -4.29
C ALA A 481 22.40 6.13 -5.67
N ILE A 482 21.93 4.92 -5.95
CA ILE A 482 21.17 4.58 -7.18
C ILE A 482 19.90 5.42 -7.31
N LEU A 483 19.07 5.51 -6.25
CA LEU A 483 17.83 6.27 -6.32
C LEU A 483 18.10 7.78 -6.45
N ALA A 484 19.08 8.30 -5.70
CA ALA A 484 19.48 9.71 -5.77
C ALA A 484 20.01 10.05 -7.17
N ARG A 485 20.91 9.22 -7.72
CA ARG A 485 21.47 9.44 -9.06
C ARG A 485 20.39 9.35 -10.14
N SER A 486 19.47 8.38 -10.06
CA SER A 486 18.34 8.29 -10.99
C SER A 486 17.43 9.51 -10.97
N LEU A 487 17.17 10.09 -9.78
CA LEU A 487 16.40 11.33 -9.67
C LEU A 487 17.11 12.51 -10.35
N VAL A 488 18.38 12.77 -10.04
CA VAL A 488 19.07 13.95 -10.59
C VAL A 488 19.37 13.84 -12.09
N THR A 489 19.68 12.65 -12.60
CA THR A 489 19.86 12.40 -14.05
C THR A 489 18.57 12.65 -14.84
N LYS A 490 17.40 12.51 -14.21
CA LYS A 490 16.07 12.63 -14.85
C LYS A 490 15.31 13.88 -14.41
N GLN A 491 15.99 14.85 -13.80
CA GLN A 491 15.42 16.14 -13.44
C GLN A 491 15.34 17.04 -14.69
N CYS A 492 14.20 17.70 -14.89
CA CYS A 492 14.05 18.72 -15.94
C CYS A 492 14.95 19.93 -15.69
N ALA A 493 15.28 20.68 -16.74
CA ALA A 493 16.16 21.85 -16.64
C ALA A 493 15.65 22.93 -15.67
N ASP A 494 14.32 23.02 -15.47
CA ASP A 494 13.65 23.90 -14.52
C ASP A 494 13.67 23.42 -13.05
N GLY A 495 14.24 22.24 -12.78
CA GLY A 495 14.29 21.63 -11.45
C GLY A 495 13.15 20.66 -11.13
N SER A 496 12.17 20.50 -12.01
CA SER A 496 11.02 19.64 -11.78
C SER A 496 11.24 18.19 -12.24
N TRP A 497 10.28 17.31 -11.94
CA TRP A 497 10.14 16.01 -12.60
C TRP A 497 8.80 15.96 -13.35
N PRO A 498 8.74 15.38 -14.55
CA PRO A 498 7.62 15.58 -15.48
C PRO A 498 6.30 15.02 -14.94
N ALA A 499 5.22 15.77 -15.17
CA ALA A 499 3.88 15.36 -14.75
C ALA A 499 3.26 14.34 -15.71
N LEU A 500 2.62 13.32 -15.14
CA LEU A 500 1.81 12.36 -15.88
C LEU A 500 0.40 12.91 -16.19
N LYS A 501 -0.12 12.59 -17.38
CA LYS A 501 -1.48 12.94 -17.79
C LYS A 501 -2.52 12.19 -16.94
N GLY A 502 -3.63 12.87 -16.62
CA GLY A 502 -4.79 12.27 -15.94
C GLY A 502 -4.62 11.95 -14.45
N GLN A 503 -3.59 12.49 -13.78
CA GLN A 503 -3.32 12.25 -12.36
C GLN A 503 -4.02 13.25 -11.44
N TYR A 504 -4.23 12.87 -10.18
CA TYR A 504 -4.81 13.72 -9.12
C TYR A 504 -3.79 14.71 -8.53
N THR A 505 -2.51 14.37 -8.64
CA THR A 505 -1.35 15.14 -8.19
C THR A 505 -0.86 16.08 -9.29
N ALA A 506 -0.14 17.13 -8.90
CA ALA A 506 0.49 18.07 -9.83
C ALA A 506 2.01 17.97 -9.73
N GLN A 507 2.72 18.45 -10.75
CA GLN A 507 4.19 18.42 -10.87
C GLN A 507 4.97 18.83 -9.60
N PRO A 508 4.54 19.83 -8.80
CA PRO A 508 5.22 20.18 -7.56
C PRO A 508 5.22 19.07 -6.50
N PHE A 509 4.24 18.17 -6.50
CA PHE A 509 4.19 17.04 -5.55
C PHE A 509 5.31 16.02 -5.83
N TYR A 510 5.53 15.69 -7.12
CA TYR A 510 6.66 14.85 -7.55
C TYR A 510 7.98 15.47 -7.15
N THR A 511 8.11 16.76 -7.48
CA THR A 511 9.32 17.55 -7.24
C THR A 511 9.63 17.68 -5.75
N SER A 512 8.60 17.81 -4.92
CA SER A 512 8.75 17.90 -3.46
C SER A 512 9.16 16.57 -2.82
N LEU A 513 8.61 15.43 -3.25
CA LEU A 513 9.04 14.13 -2.71
C LEU A 513 10.42 13.69 -3.23
N ALA A 514 10.76 13.98 -4.48
CA ALA A 514 12.12 13.80 -4.99
C ALA A 514 13.11 14.69 -4.22
N GLY A 515 12.77 15.96 -4.02
CA GLY A 515 13.56 16.92 -3.24
C GLY A 515 13.74 16.52 -1.77
N LEU A 516 12.68 16.03 -1.10
CA LEU A 516 12.76 15.48 0.27
C LEU A 516 13.67 14.24 0.34
N GLY A 517 13.63 13.37 -0.67
CA GLY A 517 14.56 12.23 -0.77
C GLY A 517 16.02 12.67 -0.92
N LEU A 518 16.30 13.60 -1.83
CA LEU A 518 17.66 14.14 -2.03
C LEU A 518 18.17 14.92 -0.80
N LEU A 519 17.29 15.63 -0.10
CA LEU A 519 17.61 16.25 1.20
C LEU A 519 18.01 15.21 2.24
N ALA A 520 17.29 14.09 2.32
CA ALA A 520 17.55 13.01 3.27
C ALA A 520 18.83 12.25 2.96
N GLU A 521 19.18 12.08 1.68
CA GLU A 521 20.46 11.47 1.29
C GLU A 521 21.66 12.23 1.87
N GLY A 522 21.57 13.56 1.94
CA GLY A 522 22.56 14.38 2.63
C GLY A 522 23.83 14.68 1.84
N ASP A 523 23.97 14.17 0.62
CA ASP A 523 25.13 14.41 -0.26
C ASP A 523 25.12 15.86 -0.80
N PRO A 524 26.17 16.67 -0.57
CA PRO A 524 26.29 18.02 -1.14
C PRO A 524 26.32 18.07 -2.67
N ALA A 525 26.71 16.98 -3.36
CA ALA A 525 26.71 16.92 -4.82
C ALA A 525 25.32 17.19 -5.44
N TYR A 526 24.26 16.99 -4.65
CA TYR A 526 22.88 17.22 -5.09
C TYR A 526 22.30 18.58 -4.65
N ASP A 527 23.02 19.42 -3.91
CA ASP A 527 22.50 20.71 -3.40
C ASP A 527 22.01 21.63 -4.54
N GLY A 528 22.73 21.67 -5.67
CA GLY A 528 22.31 22.43 -6.86
C GLY A 528 21.00 21.91 -7.47
N HIS A 529 20.78 20.60 -7.49
CA HIS A 529 19.55 19.97 -7.96
C HIS A 529 18.38 20.21 -7.00
N ILE A 530 18.64 20.13 -5.69
CA ILE A 530 17.67 20.41 -4.63
C ILE A 530 17.24 21.89 -4.69
N LYS A 531 18.18 22.83 -4.88
CA LYS A 531 17.87 24.26 -5.03
C LYS A 531 16.95 24.53 -6.22
N LYS A 532 17.24 23.95 -7.40
CA LYS A 532 16.36 24.05 -8.58
C LYS A 532 14.95 23.52 -8.28
N ALA A 533 14.84 22.35 -7.64
CA ALA A 533 13.57 21.77 -7.22
C ALA A 533 12.78 22.67 -6.24
N ALA A 534 13.45 23.24 -5.25
CA ALA A 534 12.84 24.16 -4.28
C ALA A 534 12.32 25.44 -4.96
N HIS A 535 13.12 26.06 -5.83
CA HIS A 535 12.72 27.25 -6.59
C HIS A 535 11.55 26.96 -7.55
N TYR A 536 11.53 25.80 -8.21
CA TYR A 536 10.39 25.38 -9.01
C TYR A 536 9.11 25.26 -8.18
N VAL A 537 9.15 24.56 -7.04
CA VAL A 537 7.99 24.36 -6.16
C VAL A 537 7.49 25.69 -5.56
N ALA A 538 8.41 26.61 -5.26
CA ALA A 538 8.11 27.94 -4.73
C ALA A 538 7.43 28.85 -5.76
N TYR A 539 7.89 28.88 -7.02
CA TYR A 539 7.57 29.96 -7.97
C TYR A 539 6.90 29.53 -9.27
N SER A 540 7.27 28.38 -9.83
CA SER A 540 6.77 27.91 -11.14
C SER A 540 5.65 26.86 -11.01
N GLY A 541 5.57 26.21 -9.85
CA GLY A 541 4.68 25.08 -9.58
C GLY A 541 3.20 25.42 -9.57
N LYS A 542 2.40 24.73 -10.38
CA LYS A 542 0.93 24.73 -10.27
C LYS A 542 0.48 23.81 -9.13
N PHE A 543 -0.10 24.38 -8.08
CA PHE A 543 -0.56 23.63 -6.90
C PHE A 543 -1.90 22.94 -7.18
N SER A 544 -2.00 21.65 -6.83
CA SER A 544 -3.24 20.87 -6.91
C SER A 544 -4.17 21.17 -5.73
N ASN A 545 -5.46 20.85 -5.88
CA ASN A 545 -6.48 21.04 -4.86
C ASN A 545 -6.55 19.91 -3.82
N TRP A 546 -5.50 19.11 -3.66
CA TRP A 546 -5.47 17.96 -2.74
C TRP A 546 -4.66 18.31 -1.48
N SER A 547 -5.21 18.07 -0.28
CA SER A 547 -4.55 18.46 0.99
C SER A 547 -3.16 17.85 1.15
N TRP A 548 -2.98 16.61 0.70
CA TRP A 548 -1.69 15.90 0.73
C TRP A 548 -0.60 16.61 -0.06
N THR A 549 -0.91 17.12 -1.26
CA THR A 549 0.09 17.82 -2.09
C THR A 549 0.45 19.19 -1.51
N ARG A 550 -0.51 19.91 -0.92
CA ARG A 550 -0.24 21.18 -0.23
C ARG A 550 0.69 20.98 0.97
N GLY A 551 0.41 20.00 1.82
CA GLY A 551 1.26 19.64 2.95
C GLY A 551 2.67 19.24 2.51
N VAL A 552 2.79 18.32 1.55
CA VAL A 552 4.09 17.84 1.04
C VAL A 552 4.94 18.94 0.40
N ASN A 553 4.33 19.85 -0.38
CA ASN A 553 5.07 20.98 -0.95
C ASN A 553 5.60 21.93 0.14
N ALA A 554 4.79 22.22 1.16
CA ALA A 554 5.20 23.08 2.27
C ALA A 554 6.24 22.41 3.18
N MET A 555 6.14 21.09 3.42
CA MET A 555 7.18 20.31 4.11
C MET A 555 8.53 20.40 3.40
N PHE A 556 8.56 20.19 2.08
CA PHE A 556 9.80 20.27 1.29
C PHE A 556 10.46 21.66 1.35
N LEU A 557 9.69 22.73 1.11
CA LEU A 557 10.20 24.09 1.19
C LEU A 557 10.70 24.46 2.60
N GLY A 558 10.01 23.96 3.65
CA GLY A 558 10.43 24.13 5.04
C GLY A 558 11.77 23.44 5.33
N GLU A 559 11.90 22.16 5.01
CA GLU A 559 13.15 21.39 5.21
C GLU A 559 14.32 21.95 4.38
N TYR A 560 14.07 22.36 3.14
CA TYR A 560 15.07 23.03 2.31
C TYR A 560 15.60 24.30 2.99
N TYR A 561 14.71 25.14 3.53
CA TYR A 561 15.12 26.32 4.29
C TYR A 561 15.88 25.93 5.57
N LEU A 562 15.42 24.92 6.32
CA LEU A 562 16.10 24.49 7.55
C LEU A 562 17.54 24.01 7.28
N ARG A 563 17.80 23.32 6.17
CA ARG A 563 19.15 22.91 5.73
C ARG A 563 19.99 24.07 5.21
N THR A 564 19.45 24.91 4.32
CA THR A 564 20.25 25.85 3.50
C THR A 564 20.24 27.30 3.97
N LYS A 565 19.23 27.68 4.78
CA LYS A 565 18.90 29.08 5.13
C LYS A 565 18.70 30.01 3.92
N ASP A 566 18.41 29.46 2.73
CA ASP A 566 18.15 30.23 1.51
C ASP A 566 16.87 31.08 1.65
N GLU A 567 17.02 32.35 2.03
CA GLU A 567 15.90 33.27 2.24
C GLU A 567 15.07 33.51 0.98
N SER A 568 15.65 33.28 -0.21
CA SER A 568 14.98 33.52 -1.49
C SER A 568 13.77 32.61 -1.73
N ILE A 569 13.55 31.56 -0.93
CA ILE A 569 12.34 30.71 -0.98
C ILE A 569 11.23 31.18 -0.03
N LEU A 570 11.52 32.04 0.96
CA LEU A 570 10.57 32.40 2.02
C LEU A 570 9.22 32.96 1.50
N PRO A 571 9.16 33.75 0.41
CA PRO A 571 7.89 34.13 -0.22
C PRO A 571 7.07 32.92 -0.70
N GLY A 572 7.71 31.97 -1.39
CA GLY A 572 7.06 30.74 -1.87
C GLY A 572 6.61 29.82 -0.73
N LEU A 573 7.42 29.65 0.31
CA LEU A 573 7.05 28.89 1.51
C LEU A 573 5.87 29.54 2.24
N SER A 574 5.88 30.87 2.41
CA SER A 574 4.77 31.62 3.02
C SER A 574 3.47 31.44 2.22
N LEU A 575 3.54 31.46 0.88
CA LEU A 575 2.39 31.21 0.01
C LEU A 575 1.90 29.75 0.09
N ALA A 576 2.81 28.77 0.18
CA ALA A 576 2.48 27.35 0.34
C ALA A 576 1.79 27.08 1.69
N LEU A 577 2.30 27.67 2.77
CA LEU A 577 1.71 27.60 4.11
C LEU A 577 0.34 28.29 4.15
N LYS A 578 0.21 29.51 3.60
CA LYS A 578 -1.07 30.22 3.53
C LYS A 578 -2.15 29.38 2.81
N ARG A 579 -1.78 28.74 1.69
CA ARG A 579 -2.65 27.83 0.95
C ARG A 579 -2.98 26.52 1.70
N ALA A 580 -2.17 26.13 2.68
CA ALA A 580 -2.47 25.02 3.58
C ALA A 580 -3.41 25.44 4.72
N GLU A 581 -3.31 26.69 5.22
CA GLU A 581 -4.30 27.27 6.14
C GLU A 581 -5.68 27.35 5.52
N ASP A 582 -5.77 27.75 4.24
CA ASP A 582 -7.03 27.84 3.48
C ASP A 582 -7.73 26.48 3.31
N PHE A 583 -7.06 25.37 3.66
CA PHE A 583 -7.60 24.01 3.67
C PHE A 583 -7.98 23.52 5.08
N LEU A 584 -7.70 24.29 6.13
CA LEU A 584 -8.11 23.98 7.50
C LEU A 584 -9.57 24.33 7.73
N LEU A 585 -10.32 23.32 8.11
CA LEU A 585 -11.70 23.42 8.55
C LEU A 585 -11.78 23.84 10.03
N VAL A 586 -12.98 24.25 10.44
CA VAL A 586 -13.33 24.48 11.86
C VAL A 586 -12.85 23.31 12.73
N GLY A 587 -12.06 23.63 13.76
CA GLY A 587 -11.42 22.65 14.63
C GLY A 587 -10.06 22.14 14.15
N TYR A 588 -9.39 22.82 13.21
CA TYR A 588 -7.99 22.57 12.80
C TYR A 588 -7.73 21.15 12.25
N ILE A 589 -8.53 20.76 11.26
CA ILE A 589 -8.34 19.55 10.43
C ILE A 589 -8.51 19.91 8.95
N ALA A 590 -7.92 19.16 8.02
CA ALA A 590 -8.19 19.26 6.60
C ALA A 590 -8.87 17.99 6.03
N GLY A 591 -9.80 18.18 5.11
CA GLY A 591 -10.43 17.09 4.35
C GLY A 591 -9.58 16.65 3.16
N HIS A 592 -10.20 15.93 2.22
CA HIS A 592 -9.55 15.59 0.94
C HIS A 592 -9.28 16.88 0.12
N HIS A 593 -10.20 17.83 0.17
CA HIS A 593 -10.12 19.15 -0.46
C HIS A 593 -10.34 20.24 0.61
N ALA A 594 -10.63 21.48 0.19
CA ALA A 594 -11.09 22.54 1.09
C ALA A 594 -12.50 22.25 1.70
N SER A 595 -13.16 21.18 1.26
CA SER A 595 -14.35 20.61 1.91
C SER A 595 -13.98 19.40 2.78
N PRO A 596 -14.74 19.08 3.84
CA PRO A 596 -14.50 17.88 4.64
C PRO A 596 -14.47 16.60 3.80
N GLY A 597 -15.43 16.43 2.90
CA GLY A 597 -15.66 15.14 2.23
C GLY A 597 -16.12 14.04 3.20
N TYR A 598 -16.31 12.83 2.67
CA TYR A 598 -16.62 11.59 3.41
C TYR A 598 -17.58 11.79 4.61
N ASP A 599 -18.85 12.07 4.31
CA ASP A 599 -19.95 12.27 5.27
C ASP A 599 -19.69 13.39 6.30
N GLY A 600 -18.89 14.40 5.95
CA GLY A 600 -18.65 15.58 6.79
C GLY A 600 -17.66 15.36 7.95
N SER A 601 -17.16 14.13 8.11
CA SER A 601 -16.12 13.78 9.09
C SER A 601 -14.78 14.42 8.71
N GLY A 602 -14.30 14.17 7.49
CA GLY A 602 -13.21 14.91 6.84
C GLY A 602 -11.84 14.84 7.51
N GLN A 603 -11.45 13.70 8.06
CA GLN A 603 -10.06 13.42 8.43
C GLN A 603 -9.37 12.57 7.34
N ILE A 604 -8.17 12.97 6.94
CA ILE A 604 -7.32 12.24 5.99
C ILE A 604 -5.84 12.41 6.32
N SER A 605 -4.99 11.50 5.83
CA SER A 605 -3.52 11.65 5.82
C SER A 605 -3.09 13.05 5.34
N GLY A 606 -3.76 13.58 4.31
CA GLY A 606 -3.68 14.97 3.84
C GLY A 606 -3.47 16.02 4.93
N SER A 607 -4.28 15.96 5.99
CA SER A 607 -4.21 16.89 7.12
C SER A 607 -3.02 16.64 8.05
N GLY A 608 -2.49 15.43 8.11
CA GLY A 608 -1.24 15.11 8.81
C GLY A 608 -0.01 15.67 8.11
N ALA A 609 0.04 15.62 6.77
CA ALA A 609 1.10 16.30 6.01
C ALA A 609 1.05 17.82 6.19
N ILE A 610 -0.14 18.41 6.26
CA ILE A 610 -0.32 19.84 6.58
C ILE A 610 0.15 20.14 8.02
N ALA A 611 -0.20 19.30 9.00
CA ALA A 611 0.26 19.47 10.38
C ALA A 611 1.79 19.40 10.50
N CYS A 612 2.42 18.48 9.78
CA CYS A 612 3.87 18.34 9.74
C CYS A 612 4.54 19.54 9.04
N ALA A 613 3.96 20.05 7.95
CA ALA A 613 4.42 21.29 7.31
C ALA A 613 4.41 22.49 8.27
N PHE A 614 3.33 22.67 9.05
CA PHE A 614 3.28 23.74 10.05
C PHE A 614 4.29 23.51 11.19
N ALA A 615 4.49 22.27 11.64
CA ALA A 615 5.47 21.96 12.69
C ALA A 615 6.91 22.32 12.27
N ILE A 616 7.27 22.04 11.01
CA ILE A 616 8.54 22.48 10.41
C ILE A 616 8.60 24.01 10.31
N ALA A 617 7.50 24.64 9.86
CA ALA A 617 7.43 26.07 9.63
C ALA A 617 7.62 26.92 10.91
N GLU A 618 7.30 26.39 12.10
CA GLU A 618 7.57 27.08 13.37
C GLU A 618 9.07 27.43 13.54
N TYR A 619 9.97 26.65 12.95
CA TYR A 619 11.42 26.87 12.96
C TYR A 619 11.95 27.74 11.79
N THR A 620 11.06 28.36 11.01
CA THR A 620 11.40 29.21 9.85
C THR A 620 10.91 30.65 10.05
N PRO A 621 11.48 31.68 9.37
CA PRO A 621 10.92 33.04 9.34
C PRO A 621 9.69 33.23 8.44
N ALA A 622 9.13 32.16 7.85
CA ALA A 622 8.02 32.28 6.92
C ALA A 622 6.76 32.91 7.55
N LYS A 623 5.96 33.60 6.73
CA LYS A 623 4.74 34.28 7.16
C LYS A 623 3.56 33.30 7.12
N PHE A 624 3.07 32.92 8.29
CA PHE A 624 1.87 32.11 8.52
C PHE A 624 1.35 32.33 9.94
N THR A 625 0.19 31.76 10.28
CA THR A 625 -0.42 31.80 11.60
C THR A 625 0.31 30.85 12.57
N ARG A 626 1.17 31.43 13.42
CA ARG A 626 1.94 30.70 14.44
C ARG A 626 1.04 29.92 15.41
N GLY A 627 1.55 28.79 15.89
CA GLY A 627 0.86 27.86 16.77
C GLY A 627 -0.21 27.01 16.08
N THR A 628 -0.32 27.05 14.74
CA THR A 628 -1.30 26.25 13.98
C THR A 628 -1.04 24.76 14.16
N ALA A 629 0.22 24.32 14.12
CA ALA A 629 0.61 22.93 14.40
C ALA A 629 0.13 22.48 15.80
N SER A 630 0.39 23.29 16.85
CA SER A 630 -0.08 23.02 18.21
C SER A 630 -1.60 22.88 18.32
N LYS A 631 -2.38 23.65 17.56
CA LYS A 631 -3.85 23.51 17.52
C LYS A 631 -4.28 22.22 16.82
N MET A 632 -3.61 21.84 15.72
CA MET A 632 -3.83 20.54 15.06
C MET A 632 -3.47 19.36 15.97
N MET A 633 -2.34 19.42 16.72
CA MET A 633 -1.94 18.36 17.66
C MET A 633 -2.95 18.19 18.80
N LYS A 634 -3.42 19.30 19.40
CA LYS A 634 -4.49 19.28 20.42
C LYS A 634 -5.77 18.64 19.88
N ARG A 635 -6.11 18.85 18.62
CA ARG A 635 -7.27 18.22 17.98
C ARG A 635 -7.09 16.71 17.77
N ILE A 636 -5.89 16.27 17.38
CA ILE A 636 -5.61 14.87 17.05
C ILE A 636 -5.68 13.95 18.26
N GLN A 637 -5.39 14.46 19.46
CA GLN A 637 -5.66 13.76 20.72
C GLN A 637 -7.11 13.22 20.80
N ALA A 638 -8.10 14.09 20.58
CA ALA A 638 -9.52 13.73 20.69
C ALA A 638 -10.00 12.76 19.60
N LEU A 639 -9.20 12.56 18.55
CA LEU A 639 -9.48 11.63 17.46
C LEU A 639 -8.81 10.25 17.66
N SER A 640 -7.68 10.20 18.38
CA SER A 640 -6.70 9.12 18.21
C SER A 640 -6.58 8.17 19.40
N ILE A 641 -7.63 8.08 20.22
CA ILE A 641 -7.68 7.26 21.45
C ILE A 641 -7.44 5.74 21.25
N ARG A 642 -7.29 5.29 19.99
CA ARG A 642 -7.01 3.91 19.56
C ARG A 642 -5.57 3.70 19.06
N GLY A 643 -4.68 4.68 19.27
CA GLY A 643 -3.32 4.65 18.73
C GLY A 643 -3.31 4.59 17.21
N SER A 644 -4.19 5.35 16.59
CA SER A 644 -4.31 5.57 15.16
C SER A 644 -5.20 6.78 14.89
N VAL A 645 -4.90 7.53 13.82
CA VAL A 645 -5.71 8.68 13.40
C VAL A 645 -6.80 8.20 12.43
N PRO A 646 -8.10 8.37 12.74
CA PRO A 646 -9.20 7.87 11.91
C PRO A 646 -9.21 8.48 10.51
N TYR A 647 -9.42 7.64 9.50
CA TYR A 647 -9.69 8.08 8.13
C TYR A 647 -11.19 8.15 7.82
N GLY A 648 -11.66 9.30 7.32
CA GLY A 648 -13.01 9.50 6.82
C GLY A 648 -14.09 9.06 7.81
N ARG A 649 -15.02 8.20 7.35
CA ARG A 649 -16.19 7.65 8.05
C ARG A 649 -15.83 6.89 9.35
N SER A 650 -15.41 7.61 10.38
CA SER A 650 -14.98 7.10 11.69
C SER A 650 -16.11 6.45 12.52
N SER A 651 -17.34 6.45 11.98
CA SER A 651 -18.58 5.97 12.60
C SER A 651 -19.12 4.66 12.00
N GLY A 652 -18.33 3.89 11.24
CA GLY A 652 -18.72 2.52 10.87
C GLY A 652 -19.02 1.65 12.11
N PRO A 653 -19.92 0.64 12.06
CA PRO A 653 -20.35 -0.10 13.27
C PRO A 653 -19.18 -0.70 14.09
N TRP A 654 -18.17 -1.25 13.41
CA TRP A 654 -16.92 -1.71 14.02
C TRP A 654 -16.14 -0.59 14.72
N ALA A 655 -16.09 0.60 14.12
CA ALA A 655 -15.47 1.78 14.71
C ALA A 655 -16.29 2.41 15.85
N ARG A 656 -17.45 1.85 16.22
CA ARG A 656 -18.20 2.21 17.45
C ARG A 656 -18.05 1.19 18.58
N SER A 657 -17.64 -0.05 18.28
CA SER A 657 -17.52 -1.12 19.29
C SER A 657 -16.22 -1.05 20.12
N VAL A 658 -15.16 -0.45 19.58
CA VAL A 658 -13.84 -0.34 20.23
C VAL A 658 -13.74 0.94 21.05
N LYS A 659 -13.83 0.84 22.38
CA LYS A 659 -13.80 2.00 23.30
C LYS A 659 -12.42 2.35 23.85
N GLU A 660 -11.46 1.42 23.77
CA GLU A 660 -10.13 1.53 24.38
C GLU A 660 -9.02 1.15 23.39
N PHE A 661 -7.77 1.39 23.76
CA PHE A 661 -6.60 0.99 22.98
C PHE A 661 -6.32 -0.51 23.14
N ASP A 662 -6.30 -1.24 22.03
CA ASP A 662 -5.88 -2.63 21.96
C ASP A 662 -4.88 -2.82 20.81
N LEU A 663 -3.76 -3.49 21.11
CA LEU A 663 -2.72 -3.85 20.15
C LEU A 663 -3.16 -5.01 19.23
N ASN A 664 -4.02 -5.90 19.72
CA ASN A 664 -4.55 -7.02 18.94
C ASN A 664 -5.49 -6.56 17.80
N ILE A 665 -6.00 -5.33 17.90
CA ILE A 665 -6.84 -4.72 16.87
C ILE A 665 -5.91 -4.09 15.82
N ARG A 666 -5.82 -4.76 14.66
CA ARG A 666 -5.15 -4.27 13.46
C ARG A 666 -5.82 -3.01 12.94
N VAL A 667 -5.00 -2.07 12.49
CA VAL A 667 -5.47 -0.79 11.95
C VAL A 667 -5.11 -0.73 10.48
N GLN A 668 -6.10 -0.98 9.62
CA GLN A 668 -5.90 -1.07 8.18
C GLN A 668 -6.29 0.22 7.45
N GLY A 669 -5.71 0.42 6.27
CA GLY A 669 -6.11 1.49 5.36
C GLY A 669 -5.44 2.81 5.69
N GLN A 670 -6.06 3.91 5.29
CA GLN A 670 -5.58 5.25 5.62
C GLN A 670 -5.67 5.59 7.13
N THR A 671 -6.35 4.76 7.94
CA THR A 671 -6.32 4.88 9.41
C THR A 671 -5.02 4.34 10.01
N GLY A 672 -4.27 3.48 9.29
CA GLY A 672 -2.99 2.93 9.74
C GLY A 672 -1.86 3.96 9.71
N THR A 673 -0.63 3.53 9.43
CA THR A 673 0.52 4.45 9.29
C THR A 673 0.30 5.54 8.24
N ALA A 674 -0.39 5.26 7.13
CA ALA A 674 -0.60 6.25 6.07
C ALA A 674 -1.27 7.56 6.58
N GLY A 675 -2.21 7.45 7.52
CA GLY A 675 -2.81 8.61 8.19
C GLY A 675 -2.06 9.01 9.45
N THR A 676 -1.62 8.04 10.26
CA THR A 676 -1.07 8.29 11.61
C THR A 676 0.35 8.83 11.58
N ALA A 677 1.21 8.37 10.67
CA ALA A 677 2.63 8.67 10.67
C ALA A 677 2.96 10.17 10.49
N PRO A 678 2.34 10.93 9.56
CA PRO A 678 2.61 12.37 9.43
C PRO A 678 2.22 13.18 10.67
N TYR A 679 1.14 12.78 11.37
CA TYR A 679 0.77 13.39 12.65
C TYR A 679 1.73 13.03 13.77
N TYR A 680 2.28 11.81 13.77
CA TYR A 680 3.33 11.43 14.72
C TYR A 680 4.63 12.21 14.48
N MET A 681 5.04 12.41 13.22
CA MET A 681 6.15 13.32 12.85
C MET A 681 5.90 14.74 13.37
N ALA A 682 4.72 15.30 13.09
CA ALA A 682 4.32 16.63 13.58
C ALA A 682 4.34 16.72 15.12
N SER A 683 3.88 15.67 15.81
CA SER A 683 3.90 15.54 17.27
C SER A 683 5.33 15.51 17.83
N LYS A 684 6.26 14.81 17.17
CA LYS A 684 7.68 14.77 17.55
C LYS A 684 8.42 16.08 17.28
N ILE A 685 8.02 16.86 16.26
CA ILE A 685 8.64 18.16 15.93
C ILE A 685 8.09 19.29 16.82
N ASN A 686 6.77 19.44 16.88
CA ASN A 686 6.11 20.58 17.55
C ASN A 686 5.80 20.34 19.03
N GLY A 687 5.74 19.08 19.46
CA GLY A 687 5.16 18.67 20.73
C GLY A 687 3.67 18.40 20.56
N GLY A 688 3.25 17.22 21.03
CA GLY A 688 1.87 16.76 21.00
C GLY A 688 1.36 16.41 22.40
N SER A 689 0.41 15.46 22.48
CA SER A 689 -0.02 14.95 23.78
C SER A 689 0.76 13.69 24.18
N LYS A 690 1.12 13.59 25.47
CA LYS A 690 1.77 12.40 26.04
C LYS A 690 1.01 11.11 25.71
N PHE A 691 -0.32 11.14 25.85
CA PHE A 691 -1.16 9.97 25.60
C PHE A 691 -1.15 9.52 24.15
N PHE A 692 -1.21 10.46 23.18
CA PHE A 692 -1.10 10.13 21.75
C PHE A 692 0.28 9.55 21.42
N ASP A 693 1.34 10.17 21.95
CA ASP A 693 2.71 9.68 21.76
C ASP A 693 2.88 8.26 22.32
N GLU A 694 2.44 7.99 23.56
CA GLU A 694 2.52 6.68 24.21
C GLU A 694 1.85 5.57 23.40
N ILE A 695 0.57 5.73 23.05
CA ILE A 695 -0.22 4.66 22.40
C ILE A 695 0.17 4.44 20.94
N VAL A 696 0.62 5.47 20.22
CA VAL A 696 1.16 5.30 18.87
C VAL A 696 2.55 4.67 18.93
N SER A 697 3.42 5.11 19.85
CA SER A 697 4.74 4.51 20.06
C SER A 697 4.62 3.02 20.37
N ARG A 698 3.72 2.62 21.28
CA ARG A 698 3.44 1.20 21.57
C ARG A 698 3.01 0.40 20.34
N ARG A 699 2.24 0.99 19.42
CA ARG A 699 1.86 0.33 18.14
C ARG A 699 3.01 0.30 17.13
N PHE A 700 3.91 1.27 17.18
CA PHE A 700 5.09 1.38 16.31
C PHE A 700 6.26 0.50 16.75
N THR A 701 6.40 0.22 18.05
CA THR A 701 7.43 -0.67 18.62
C THR A 701 7.02 -2.15 18.71
N THR A 702 5.73 -2.46 18.58
CA THR A 702 5.21 -3.84 18.62
C THR A 702 5.01 -4.38 17.18
N PRO A 703 5.45 -5.61 16.85
CA PRO A 703 5.09 -6.27 15.60
C PRO A 703 3.57 -6.27 15.34
N PRO A 704 3.08 -6.12 14.09
CA PRO A 704 3.82 -5.92 12.85
C PRO A 704 4.12 -4.44 12.54
N TYR A 705 4.56 -3.66 13.55
CA TYR A 705 5.13 -2.32 13.46
C TYR A 705 4.22 -1.31 12.72
N GLY A 706 3.18 -0.86 13.41
CA GLY A 706 2.22 0.13 12.89
C GLY A 706 1.24 -0.38 11.82
N ASP A 707 1.30 -1.67 11.43
CA ASP A 707 0.70 -2.18 10.19
C ASP A 707 1.22 -1.43 8.94
N SER A 708 2.54 -1.14 8.89
CA SER A 708 3.21 -0.30 7.86
C SER A 708 3.03 -0.74 6.39
N ASP A 709 2.40 -1.87 6.11
CA ASP A 709 2.14 -2.37 4.75
C ASP A 709 0.65 -2.40 4.37
N GLY A 710 -0.22 -1.82 5.20
CA GLY A 710 -1.68 -1.87 5.02
C GLY A 710 -2.33 -0.50 4.81
N GLY A 711 -2.35 0.00 3.58
CA GLY A 711 -2.94 1.28 3.18
C GLY A 711 -4.27 1.21 2.44
N HIS A 712 -4.83 2.40 2.20
CA HIS A 712 -6.02 2.60 1.35
C HIS A 712 -5.63 3.57 0.25
N GLY A 713 -5.58 3.10 -0.99
CA GLY A 713 -5.02 3.80 -2.14
C GLY A 713 -3.59 3.38 -2.46
N THR A 714 -2.70 3.36 -1.47
CA THR A 714 -1.24 3.19 -1.66
C THR A 714 -0.59 2.32 -0.60
N HIS A 715 0.42 1.53 -1.01
CA HIS A 715 1.34 0.75 -0.16
C HIS A 715 2.71 1.40 -0.06
N THR A 716 2.99 2.38 -0.91
CA THR A 716 4.16 3.25 -0.78
C THR A 716 4.03 4.14 0.45
N ILE A 717 2.96 4.95 0.56
CA ILE A 717 2.78 5.89 1.69
C ILE A 717 2.80 5.23 3.09
N PRO A 718 1.99 4.19 3.39
CA PRO A 718 1.99 3.59 4.74
C PRO A 718 3.35 2.99 5.09
N PHE A 719 4.12 2.56 4.08
CA PHE A 719 5.44 2.00 4.27
C PHE A 719 6.47 3.11 4.46
N THR A 720 6.68 3.97 3.47
CA THR A 720 7.74 4.99 3.52
C THR A 720 7.56 5.97 4.67
N LEU A 721 6.35 6.50 4.88
CA LEU A 721 6.09 7.41 5.98
C LEU A 721 5.93 6.68 7.31
N GLY A 722 5.40 5.44 7.30
CA GLY A 722 5.32 4.59 8.51
C GLY A 722 6.70 4.30 9.07
N SER A 723 7.59 3.73 8.26
CA SER A 723 8.99 3.45 8.62
C SER A 723 9.74 4.72 9.04
N THR A 724 9.55 5.85 8.33
CA THR A 724 10.13 7.15 8.75
C THR A 724 9.62 7.61 10.12
N ALA A 725 8.32 7.47 10.42
CA ALA A 725 7.78 7.80 11.73
C ALA A 725 8.18 6.78 12.83
N ILE A 726 8.50 5.54 12.46
CA ILE A 726 9.06 4.55 13.38
C ILE A 726 10.52 4.90 13.71
N SER A 727 11.34 5.42 12.78
CA SER A 727 12.71 5.89 13.10
C SER A 727 12.72 7.05 14.12
N LEU A 728 11.73 7.94 14.03
CA LEU A 728 11.44 8.97 15.04
C LEU A 728 10.97 8.41 16.39
N CYS A 729 10.36 7.23 16.41
CA CYS A 729 9.85 6.58 17.62
C CYS A 729 10.96 5.84 18.38
N ASP A 730 11.62 4.89 17.71
CA ASP A 730 12.65 4.02 18.30
C ASP A 730 13.54 3.42 17.21
N ALA A 731 14.86 3.40 17.44
CA ALA A 731 15.84 2.97 16.44
C ALA A 731 15.79 1.45 16.18
N GLU A 732 15.54 0.65 17.21
CA GLU A 732 15.49 -0.81 17.09
C GLU A 732 14.16 -1.29 16.49
N ALA A 733 13.05 -0.63 16.82
CA ALA A 733 11.77 -0.81 16.14
C ALA A 733 11.87 -0.45 14.65
N HIS A 734 12.65 0.58 14.30
CA HIS A 734 12.90 0.93 12.89
C HIS A 734 13.67 -0.17 12.17
N LYS A 735 14.78 -0.68 12.73
CA LYS A 735 15.52 -1.82 12.14
C LYS A 735 14.58 -3.02 11.94
N LYS A 736 13.85 -3.44 12.98
CA LYS A 736 12.94 -4.59 12.91
C LYS A 736 11.73 -4.39 11.99
N ASN A 737 11.27 -3.15 11.82
CA ASN A 737 10.29 -2.79 10.81
C ASN A 737 10.87 -3.00 9.40
N MET A 738 12.07 -2.48 9.13
CA MET A 738 12.73 -2.64 7.83
C MET A 738 13.09 -4.12 7.54
N GLU A 739 13.46 -4.90 8.56
CA GLU A 739 13.66 -6.35 8.49
C GLU A 739 12.44 -7.13 7.99
N ALA A 740 11.23 -6.70 8.38
CA ALA A 740 9.99 -7.31 7.90
C ALA A 740 9.73 -7.03 6.39
N PHE A 741 10.49 -6.12 5.79
CA PHE A 741 10.32 -5.62 4.43
C PHE A 741 11.56 -5.71 3.54
N LEU A 742 12.65 -6.37 3.93
CA LEU A 742 13.85 -6.54 3.07
C LEU A 742 13.49 -7.07 1.67
N TRP A 743 12.64 -8.10 1.61
CA TRP A 743 12.11 -8.64 0.35
C TRP A 743 11.38 -7.59 -0.51
N LYS A 744 10.69 -6.62 0.12
CA LYS A 744 9.95 -5.53 -0.54
C LYS A 744 10.92 -4.47 -1.05
N LEU A 745 11.94 -4.12 -0.25
CA LEU A 745 13.03 -3.21 -0.63
C LEU A 745 13.74 -3.73 -1.89
N THR A 746 14.10 -5.01 -1.90
CA THR A 746 14.76 -5.69 -3.04
C THR A 746 13.84 -5.78 -4.25
N THR A 747 12.64 -6.36 -4.13
CA THR A 747 11.77 -6.61 -5.30
C THR A 747 11.23 -5.33 -5.96
N HIS A 748 11.09 -4.23 -5.21
CA HIS A 748 10.62 -2.95 -5.74
C HIS A 748 11.74 -2.06 -6.34
N ARG A 749 13.01 -2.36 -6.08
CA ARG A 749 14.13 -1.69 -6.76
C ARG A 749 14.23 -2.17 -8.19
N SER A 750 13.79 -1.38 -9.16
CA SER A 750 14.07 -1.69 -10.56
C SER A 750 15.55 -1.43 -10.89
N PHE A 751 16.10 -2.18 -11.86
CA PHE A 751 17.50 -2.07 -12.26
C PHE A 751 17.89 -0.68 -12.78
N ASP A 752 16.91 0.04 -13.35
CA ASP A 752 16.97 1.45 -13.82
C ASP A 752 16.98 2.48 -12.68
N GLY A 753 16.98 2.04 -11.41
CA GLY A 753 17.04 2.91 -10.24
C GLY A 753 15.73 3.61 -9.92
N LEU A 754 14.60 3.09 -10.40
CA LEU A 754 13.26 3.58 -10.07
C LEU A 754 12.47 2.56 -9.24
N ILE A 755 11.44 3.05 -8.55
CA ILE A 755 10.61 2.21 -7.68
C ILE A 755 9.39 1.68 -8.43
N VAL A 756 9.42 0.39 -8.75
CA VAL A 756 8.27 -0.38 -9.24
C VAL A 756 7.39 -0.85 -8.08
N ASN A 757 6.26 -1.49 -8.37
CA ASN A 757 5.29 -1.94 -7.37
C ASN A 757 4.88 -3.38 -7.62
N ASN A 758 4.74 -4.16 -6.55
CA ASN A 758 4.00 -5.41 -6.58
C ASN A 758 2.54 -5.17 -6.18
N SER A 759 1.65 -6.06 -6.63
CA SER A 759 0.29 -6.10 -6.07
C SER A 759 0.32 -6.50 -4.59
N ASN A 760 -0.38 -5.76 -3.73
CA ASN A 760 -0.34 -5.95 -2.27
C ASN A 760 -1.69 -6.51 -1.76
N PRO A 761 -1.70 -7.70 -1.14
CA PRO A 761 -2.92 -8.35 -0.64
C PRO A 761 -3.66 -7.62 0.49
N LEU A 762 -3.10 -6.54 1.04
CA LEU A 762 -3.68 -5.78 2.14
C LEU A 762 -4.59 -4.62 1.70
N GLU A 763 -4.62 -4.25 0.42
CA GLU A 763 -4.95 -2.89 0.03
C GLU A 763 -6.09 -2.68 -0.96
N PHE A 764 -6.55 -1.41 -1.00
CA PHE A 764 -7.30 -0.83 -2.11
C PHE A 764 -6.35 -0.10 -3.05
N HIS A 765 -6.22 -0.55 -4.29
CA HIS A 765 -5.17 -0.09 -5.21
C HIS A 765 -5.55 1.13 -6.06
N SER A 766 -6.32 2.10 -5.57
CA SER A 766 -6.67 3.28 -6.39
C SER A 766 -5.57 4.34 -6.46
N GLY A 767 -4.86 4.56 -5.36
CA GLY A 767 -3.98 5.70 -5.11
C GLY A 767 -2.69 5.68 -5.91
N GLU A 768 -1.98 4.54 -5.94
CA GLU A 768 -0.70 4.42 -6.67
C GLU A 768 -0.81 4.89 -8.14
N ALA A 769 -1.92 4.54 -8.80
CA ALA A 769 -2.16 4.82 -10.22
C ALA A 769 -2.74 6.21 -10.52
N VAL A 770 -3.30 6.91 -9.52
CA VAL A 770 -3.78 8.31 -9.66
C VAL A 770 -2.83 9.33 -9.03
N MET A 771 -1.85 8.87 -8.26
CA MET A 771 -0.79 9.71 -7.71
C MET A 771 0.38 9.89 -8.67
N GLY A 772 0.54 9.06 -9.71
CA GLY A 772 1.47 9.24 -10.82
C GLY A 772 2.93 8.88 -10.54
N LYS A 773 3.28 7.61 -10.70
CA LYS A 773 4.65 7.09 -10.54
C LYS A 773 5.60 7.50 -11.70
N PRO A 774 6.94 7.31 -11.59
CA PRO A 774 7.71 6.73 -10.47
C PRO A 774 8.29 7.77 -9.51
N TRP A 775 8.26 9.06 -9.85
CA TRP A 775 9.05 10.11 -9.19
C TRP A 775 8.80 10.21 -7.68
N TRP A 776 7.53 10.35 -7.27
CA TRP A 776 7.19 10.51 -5.85
C TRP A 776 7.53 9.27 -5.02
N SER A 777 7.36 8.06 -5.57
CA SER A 777 7.71 6.83 -4.86
C SER A 777 9.22 6.64 -4.76
N THR A 778 9.97 7.06 -5.78
CA THR A 778 11.43 7.01 -5.78
C THR A 778 12.00 7.96 -4.72
N GLY A 779 11.51 9.21 -4.68
CA GLY A 779 11.84 10.16 -3.61
C GLY A 779 11.39 9.70 -2.22
N ALA A 780 10.20 9.10 -2.09
CA ALA A 780 9.69 8.61 -0.80
C ALA A 780 10.46 7.39 -0.28
N TYR A 781 10.91 6.47 -1.15
CA TYR A 781 11.82 5.40 -0.74
C TYR A 781 13.19 5.97 -0.35
N LEU A 782 13.76 6.90 -1.13
CA LEU A 782 15.03 7.54 -0.80
C LEU A 782 14.98 8.26 0.57
N LEU A 783 13.88 8.95 0.89
CA LEU A 783 13.64 9.52 2.23
C LEU A 783 13.63 8.45 3.32
N MET A 784 12.86 7.37 3.12
CA MET A 784 12.73 6.27 4.08
C MET A 784 14.07 5.55 4.34
N LEU A 785 14.80 5.19 3.28
CA LEU A 785 16.09 4.50 3.39
C LEU A 785 17.08 5.34 4.21
N ASN A 786 17.01 6.67 4.10
CA ASN A 786 17.85 7.61 4.84
C ASN A 786 17.27 8.11 6.17
N ALA A 787 16.08 7.66 6.59
CA ALA A 787 15.44 8.14 7.82
C ALA A 787 16.25 7.85 9.10
N HIS A 788 17.24 6.96 9.03
CA HIS A 788 18.20 6.68 10.10
C HIS A 788 19.26 7.79 10.27
N LYS A 789 19.55 8.59 9.23
CA LYS A 789 20.57 9.66 9.24
C LYS A 789 20.20 10.85 10.14
N ARG A 790 18.91 10.99 10.49
CA ARG A 790 18.36 12.08 11.35
C ARG A 790 18.85 13.48 10.95
N ASN A 791 18.98 13.76 9.65
CA ASN A 791 19.54 15.02 9.13
C ASN A 791 18.49 16.09 8.77
N MET A 792 17.21 15.73 8.78
CA MET A 792 16.04 16.60 8.55
C MET A 792 15.09 16.58 9.76
N ALA A 793 14.22 17.58 9.92
CA ALA A 793 13.25 17.61 11.02
C ALA A 793 12.32 16.38 10.98
N ILE A 794 11.76 16.03 9.81
CA ILE A 794 10.92 14.83 9.63
C ILE A 794 11.65 13.49 9.78
N THR A 795 12.98 13.49 9.85
CA THR A 795 13.79 12.29 10.14
C THR A 795 14.29 12.25 11.58
N GLY A 796 14.01 13.29 12.39
CA GLY A 796 14.38 13.32 13.80
C GLY A 796 15.68 14.03 14.13
N LYS A 797 16.06 15.08 13.38
CA LYS A 797 17.22 15.92 13.71
C LYS A 797 17.03 16.57 15.10
N PRO A 798 17.95 16.35 16.07
CA PRO A 798 17.68 16.67 17.49
C PRO A 798 17.28 18.13 17.77
N GLU A 799 17.83 19.09 17.03
CA GLU A 799 17.57 20.53 17.21
C GLU A 799 16.10 20.94 16.93
N TYR A 800 15.35 20.14 16.16
CA TYR A 800 13.94 20.38 15.82
C TYR A 800 12.98 19.45 16.57
N MET A 801 13.47 18.61 17.51
CA MET A 801 12.63 17.70 18.28
C MET A 801 12.03 18.39 19.50
N ALA A 802 10.76 18.09 19.75
CA ALA A 802 10.01 18.62 20.87
C ALA A 802 10.57 18.10 22.20
N LYS A 803 10.84 19.03 23.12
CA LYS A 803 11.30 18.73 24.48
C LYS A 803 10.16 18.40 25.45
N GLU A 804 8.95 18.80 25.11
CA GLU A 804 7.76 18.69 25.97
C GLU A 804 6.58 18.08 25.22
N PHE A 805 5.80 17.28 25.95
CA PHE A 805 4.52 16.73 25.53
C PHE A 805 3.49 17.03 26.61
N TYR A 806 2.29 17.44 26.20
CA TYR A 806 1.31 18.02 27.10
C TYR A 806 0.19 17.03 27.45
N ASP A 807 -0.39 17.18 28.64
CA ASP A 807 -1.62 16.48 28.98
C ASP A 807 -2.81 17.23 28.38
N VAL A 808 -3.59 16.54 27.55
CA VAL A 808 -4.72 17.11 26.82
C VAL A 808 -5.95 16.27 27.11
N ALA A 809 -7.06 16.93 27.46
CA ALA A 809 -8.32 16.30 27.84
C ALA A 809 -8.78 15.27 26.79
N LYS A 810 -9.21 14.10 27.26
CA LYS A 810 -9.75 13.03 26.40
C LYS A 810 -11.23 13.29 26.19
N ILE A 811 -11.57 13.81 25.02
CA ILE A 811 -12.94 14.16 24.59
C ILE A 811 -13.44 13.09 23.62
N ASN A 812 -14.73 12.77 23.64
CA ASN A 812 -15.34 11.91 22.63
C ASN A 812 -15.37 12.63 21.27
N ASP A 813 -14.97 11.97 20.18
CA ASP A 813 -15.03 12.59 18.85
C ASP A 813 -16.48 12.91 18.44
N GLU A 814 -17.48 12.18 18.92
CA GLU A 814 -18.90 12.51 18.65
C GLU A 814 -19.31 13.85 19.27
N ASP A 815 -18.93 14.15 20.52
CA ASP A 815 -19.15 15.47 21.16
C ASP A 815 -18.50 16.59 20.32
N PHE A 816 -17.28 16.34 19.84
CA PHE A 816 -16.54 17.29 19.02
C PHE A 816 -17.06 17.37 17.56
N LYS A 817 -17.73 16.32 17.03
CA LYS A 817 -18.48 16.38 15.77
C LYS A 817 -19.68 17.31 15.92
N VAL A 818 -20.43 17.21 17.02
CA VAL A 818 -21.57 18.11 17.32
C VAL A 818 -21.09 19.55 17.39
N LEU A 819 -20.02 19.86 18.14
CA LEU A 819 -19.42 21.21 18.16
C LEU A 819 -19.08 21.70 16.75
N ARG A 820 -18.27 20.96 15.99
CA ARG A 820 -17.80 21.38 14.65
C ARG A 820 -18.92 21.54 13.64
N GLN A 821 -19.91 20.64 13.65
CA GLN A 821 -21.04 20.69 12.72
C GLN A 821 -21.85 21.97 12.95
N THR A 822 -22.18 22.24 14.21
CA THR A 822 -22.88 23.46 14.62
C THR A 822 -22.06 24.70 14.30
N LEU A 823 -20.81 24.77 14.78
CA LEU A 823 -19.95 25.94 14.58
C LEU A 823 -19.70 26.22 13.08
N ARG A 824 -19.48 25.19 12.26
CA ARG A 824 -19.35 25.37 10.80
C ARG A 824 -20.62 25.94 10.19
N GLN A 825 -21.80 25.45 10.56
CA GLN A 825 -23.07 25.97 10.05
C GLN A 825 -23.27 27.46 10.42
N TRP A 826 -22.96 27.83 11.66
CA TRP A 826 -23.07 29.22 12.12
C TRP A 826 -22.03 30.15 11.46
N CYS A 827 -20.78 29.71 11.32
CA CYS A 827 -19.77 30.45 10.56
C CYS A 827 -20.12 30.59 9.08
N THR A 828 -20.79 29.60 8.46
CA THR A 828 -21.31 29.72 7.08
C THR A 828 -22.39 30.81 7.00
N VAL A 829 -23.28 30.92 7.98
CA VAL A 829 -24.28 32.01 8.04
C VAL A 829 -23.61 33.37 8.23
N GLU A 830 -22.65 33.49 9.15
CA GLU A 830 -21.87 34.72 9.33
C GLU A 830 -21.11 35.13 8.06
N GLY A 831 -20.48 34.18 7.37
CA GLY A 831 -19.77 34.43 6.12
C GLY A 831 -20.70 34.85 4.97
N ALA A 832 -21.87 34.21 4.85
CA ALA A 832 -22.85 34.52 3.81
C ALA A 832 -23.53 35.88 4.00
N LEU A 833 -23.74 36.30 5.26
CA LEU A 833 -24.31 37.61 5.60
C LEU A 833 -23.24 38.73 5.62
N GLY A 834 -21.97 38.39 5.90
CA GLY A 834 -20.83 39.30 5.83
C GLY A 834 -20.97 40.53 6.72
N SER A 835 -21.01 41.72 6.13
CA SER A 835 -21.22 42.98 6.87
C SER A 835 -22.61 43.07 7.50
N LYS A 836 -23.62 42.35 6.96
CA LYS A 836 -25.00 42.34 7.46
C LYS A 836 -25.23 41.38 8.64
N THR A 837 -24.24 40.58 9.03
CA THR A 837 -24.40 39.58 10.11
C THR A 837 -24.83 40.24 11.42
N PRO A 838 -25.99 39.88 12.00
CA PRO A 838 -26.45 40.40 13.28
C PRO A 838 -25.43 40.22 14.41
N ALA A 839 -25.34 41.18 15.31
CA ALA A 839 -24.41 41.14 16.44
C ALA A 839 -24.67 39.94 17.39
N SER A 840 -25.91 39.42 17.43
CA SER A 840 -26.26 38.18 18.13
C SER A 840 -25.51 36.98 17.55
N ILE A 841 -25.42 36.85 16.22
CA ILE A 841 -24.72 35.75 15.56
C ILE A 841 -23.22 35.86 15.76
N LYS A 842 -22.63 37.05 15.57
CA LYS A 842 -21.18 37.25 15.81
C LYS A 842 -20.78 36.88 17.24
N ARG A 843 -21.62 37.25 18.21
CA ARG A 843 -21.42 36.90 19.63
C ARG A 843 -21.55 35.39 19.85
N ALA A 844 -22.60 34.78 19.32
CA ALA A 844 -22.88 33.36 19.49
C ALA A 844 -21.86 32.45 18.79
N VAL A 845 -21.32 32.83 17.62
CA VAL A 845 -20.18 32.15 16.98
C VAL A 845 -18.96 32.19 17.91
N LYS A 846 -18.62 33.36 18.47
CA LYS A 846 -17.51 33.52 19.41
C LYS A 846 -17.71 32.73 20.70
N GLU A 847 -18.94 32.70 21.23
CA GLU A 847 -19.32 31.92 22.41
C GLU A 847 -19.14 30.42 22.16
N LEU A 848 -19.64 29.93 21.01
CA LEU A 848 -19.53 28.52 20.60
C LEU A 848 -18.08 28.07 20.35
N ASP A 849 -17.25 28.91 19.71
CA ASP A 849 -15.81 28.65 19.54
C ASP A 849 -15.02 28.72 20.87
N SER A 850 -15.59 29.36 21.90
CA SER A 850 -14.98 29.47 23.23
C SER A 850 -15.39 28.38 24.23
N LEU A 851 -16.27 27.44 23.85
CA LEU A 851 -16.68 26.34 24.73
C LEU A 851 -15.49 25.49 25.15
N LYS A 852 -15.49 25.07 26.42
CA LYS A 852 -14.40 24.27 26.98
C LYS A 852 -14.35 22.89 26.32
N HIS A 853 -13.19 22.55 25.79
CA HIS A 853 -12.92 21.25 25.19
C HIS A 853 -12.67 20.18 26.27
N GLU A 854 -13.73 19.78 26.98
CA GLU A 854 -13.68 18.80 28.08
C GLU A 854 -14.84 17.77 28.04
N LYS A 855 -14.90 16.89 29.05
CA LYS A 855 -15.93 15.85 29.14
C LYS A 855 -17.29 16.50 29.44
N GLY A 856 -18.21 16.41 28.48
CA GLY A 856 -19.51 17.08 28.56
C GLY A 856 -19.80 18.00 27.38
N LEU A 857 -18.79 18.34 26.56
CA LEU A 857 -18.87 19.28 25.44
C LEU A 857 -20.12 19.12 24.54
N GLY A 858 -20.57 17.88 24.28
CA GLY A 858 -21.78 17.65 23.48
C GLY A 858 -23.04 18.25 24.13
N VAL A 859 -23.17 18.14 25.45
CA VAL A 859 -24.25 18.74 26.26
C VAL A 859 -24.11 20.27 26.27
N ASP A 860 -22.90 20.80 26.44
CA ASP A 860 -22.65 22.24 26.44
C ASP A 860 -23.06 22.89 25.10
N VAL A 861 -22.81 22.20 23.97
CA VAL A 861 -23.29 22.65 22.64
C VAL A 861 -24.81 22.60 22.55
N PHE A 862 -25.49 21.61 23.16
CA PHE A 862 -26.96 21.59 23.19
C PHE A 862 -27.55 22.72 24.06
N GLU A 863 -26.96 23.04 25.22
CA GLU A 863 -27.41 24.17 26.05
C GLU A 863 -27.14 25.54 25.39
N PHE A 864 -25.99 25.69 24.73
CA PHE A 864 -25.71 26.83 23.86
C PHE A 864 -26.80 26.99 22.78
N MET A 865 -27.14 25.89 22.08
CA MET A 865 -28.15 25.92 21.02
C MET A 865 -29.53 26.32 21.55
N LYS A 866 -29.97 25.79 22.70
CA LYS A 866 -31.22 26.21 23.36
C LYS A 866 -31.23 27.72 23.67
N SER A 867 -30.09 28.26 24.12
CA SER A 867 -29.99 29.65 24.58
C SER A 867 -29.88 30.68 23.44
N ASN A 868 -29.29 30.29 22.30
CA ASN A 868 -28.89 31.21 21.24
C ASN A 868 -29.59 30.99 19.88
N ALA A 869 -30.08 29.79 19.56
CA ALA A 869 -30.61 29.49 18.22
C ALA A 869 -31.85 30.33 17.87
N VAL A 870 -32.84 30.41 18.76
CA VAL A 870 -34.08 31.16 18.52
C VAL A 870 -33.80 32.66 18.32
N LYS A 871 -32.99 33.26 19.20
CA LYS A 871 -32.59 34.68 19.12
C LYS A 871 -31.86 35.00 17.81
N SER A 872 -31.02 34.07 17.36
CA SER A 872 -30.24 34.20 16.13
C SER A 872 -31.12 34.06 14.89
N ALA A 873 -32.05 33.09 14.88
CA ALA A 873 -33.03 32.92 13.81
C ALA A 873 -33.96 34.14 13.68
N GLN A 874 -34.45 34.67 14.81
CA GLN A 874 -35.23 35.91 14.85
C GLN A 874 -34.45 37.09 14.24
N ALA A 875 -33.19 37.29 14.66
CA ALA A 875 -32.34 38.35 14.12
C ALA A 875 -32.05 38.21 12.61
N ILE A 876 -32.01 36.99 12.05
CA ILE A 876 -31.92 36.77 10.59
C ILE A 876 -33.26 37.12 9.92
N SER A 877 -34.39 36.67 10.47
CA SER A 877 -35.72 36.93 9.89
C SER A 877 -36.10 38.41 9.83
N GLN A 878 -35.48 39.24 10.66
CA GLN A 878 -35.64 40.70 10.68
C GLN A 878 -34.69 41.44 9.71
N LEU A 879 -33.76 40.74 9.03
CA LEU A 879 -32.96 41.34 7.98
C LEU A 879 -33.86 41.66 6.78
N PRO A 880 -33.74 42.85 6.17
CA PRO A 880 -34.50 43.17 4.97
C PRO A 880 -34.11 42.22 3.84
N LEU A 881 -35.07 41.41 3.39
CA LEU A 881 -34.96 40.62 2.18
C LEU A 881 -34.67 41.56 1.01
N LYS A 882 -33.79 41.13 0.10
CA LYS A 882 -33.66 41.81 -1.20
C LYS A 882 -34.92 41.51 -2.02
N ASN A 883 -35.53 42.56 -2.55
CA ASN A 883 -36.17 42.49 -3.87
C ASN A 883 -35.07 42.35 -4.94
#